data_AF-A0A9P8ETA1-F1
#
_entry.id   AF-A0A9P8ETA1-F1
#
_cell.length_a   1.000
_cell.length_b   1.000
_cell.length_c   1.000
_cell.angle_alpha   90.00
_cell.angle_beta   90.00
_cell.angle_gamma   90.00
#
_symmetry.space_group_name_H-M   'P 1'
#
loop_
_entity.id
_entity.type
_entity.pdbx_description
1 polymer ?
#
loop_
_entity_poly.entity_id
_entity_poly.type
_entity_poly.pdbx_seq_one_letter_code
_entity_poly.pdbx_strand_id
1 'polypeptide(L)'
;MISGPLFLCLWLITLAVANDVGPSYHPPSVDAATWETKYGSYPFKSYRSSNITSPAVRKAVDSPLCYDDNYIFLSPRGFRVPNPSVTILDNHGDLIWSHLVKGQAYNLKVQEYKGEKVLTYWVGDDAVGGHGEGYFYVLNTKYEEIARIRGVNNLRADLHELTITPEGTALVTFYQIYPLHHPGMFRITDTVYIWDCLFQEFDIASQKLIFEWRASEHHELDESYTKVDTDGLSIDHPYDWYHINSVQKDDLGNYLVSARFTSTITYINGRTGDIIWYLGGKRNSFSDLSNGQATNMEYQHVARFAPLTTFPSLMAKEIVDHGKKTHKDGFTKQLLTLFDNGIPPRPARGLILELTYPEQGISTNAPLTARVVKAYEHPLHTDSVSQGSFQAVHSNLTQNSDPHVLLGFGWQGTWTEYLADGTLLCDSRIVVEKGLQTPGKGYVQSYSVLKFPWKATPHYPPVAVPGKDKTSVFVSWNGATEVFSWQLSVLINDQWQQHRKELKHSFETEIDLPNKDLGRGLVRYVIVEALDENGKVLGKTDIVDLWAKGLVSRITQMTPLSGGGGFGSWVGFLVVIAVVVFIADRGYGYAILPDVKATPDTLWFTGSTTKAFTAAAAALVVQDTIEYPEVSWSSPLSTLLPGYFALEDDYYTSHITLEDALSHRSGLPRHDLAYGWSEGKETGALDIIRTMRHLPLAAEPRTKWQYCNLMYGTVGQALAMLGGLGFGDLLKKLIWEPIGMRSTTTSTKEAMAAKDQHGKTRLSRGYFWNKDHYLPEPYTNLDPLAGAGATISSVNDYALWIQTLLNAGTNDSSPINEAIYRDLFGPRTIMNGLFDKVQVLPPLYALGWINVMAGPHEVITHSGSVTGFGANVYILPGEEIGLVTMANTMGSSNQAGALIFIEFMKRLGKVSSVNDTFYLNSLHENLASHPGAHLDLLSANTDKHMSTDMELPLPGNLVDYIGSYHHPAYGVFNVISVEGNPNHSGPHDTGAQEPMMSTSPKTLLRIKPSNRTWPFEISLKHKSNTLFAAQIYWVHGQGDVGYECIKEKTVRIGSSEAKCRQEVFLEPLIEARAVFERDLSGEVSKLGVELEPEMLQKDVSKWRDGMIWFEKRA
;
A
#
# COMPACT_ATOMS: atom_id res chain seq x y z
N MET A 1 -53.07 -9.52 24.07
CA MET A 1 -51.71 -9.18 24.56
C MET A 1 -50.75 -10.21 23.99
N ILE A 2 -49.57 -9.76 23.59
CA ILE A 2 -48.46 -10.46 22.89
C ILE A 2 -48.60 -10.50 21.35
N SER A 3 -47.97 -9.51 20.68
CA SER A 3 -47.26 -9.66 19.39
C SER A 3 -46.57 -8.35 18.95
N GLY A 4 -45.31 -8.44 18.52
CA GLY A 4 -44.56 -7.41 17.76
C GLY A 4 -43.48 -6.67 18.57
N PRO A 5 -42.18 -6.89 18.30
CA PRO A 5 -41.58 -6.38 17.07
C PRO A 5 -40.66 -7.40 16.39
N LEU A 6 -41.17 -8.04 15.33
CA LEU A 6 -40.36 -8.83 14.38
C LEU A 6 -40.44 -8.27 12.94
N PHE A 7 -41.08 -7.10 12.77
CA PHE A 7 -41.36 -6.53 11.44
C PHE A 7 -40.38 -5.45 10.98
N LEU A 8 -39.43 -5.01 11.83
CA LEU A 8 -38.42 -4.02 11.42
C LEU A 8 -37.09 -4.63 10.93
N CYS A 9 -36.84 -5.92 11.14
CA CYS A 9 -35.59 -6.57 10.71
C CYS A 9 -35.68 -7.29 9.35
N LEU A 10 -36.86 -7.35 8.71
CA LEU A 10 -37.08 -8.09 7.45
C LEU A 10 -37.29 -7.20 6.21
N TRP A 11 -37.22 -5.86 6.34
CA TRP A 11 -37.26 -4.92 5.22
C TRP A 11 -35.87 -4.41 4.78
N LEU A 12 -34.79 -4.86 5.43
CA LEU A 12 -33.40 -4.55 5.04
C LEU A 12 -32.73 -5.66 4.21
N ILE A 13 -33.45 -6.73 3.86
CA ILE A 13 -32.92 -7.86 3.08
C ILE A 13 -33.69 -7.97 1.76
N THR A 14 -33.35 -7.11 0.79
CA THR A 14 -33.34 -7.38 -0.67
C THR A 14 -32.74 -6.17 -1.40
N LEU A 15 -31.60 -5.65 -0.93
CA LEU A 15 -30.70 -4.92 -1.82
C LEU A 15 -29.80 -5.98 -2.45
N ALA A 16 -30.17 -6.47 -3.63
CA ALA A 16 -29.27 -7.31 -4.41
C ALA A 16 -28.00 -6.51 -4.69
N VAL A 17 -26.91 -6.89 -4.02
CA VAL A 17 -25.58 -6.34 -4.26
C VAL A 17 -25.25 -6.59 -5.74
N ALA A 18 -24.64 -5.62 -6.41
CA ALA A 18 -24.09 -5.83 -7.74
C ALA A 18 -23.13 -7.02 -7.67
N ASN A 19 -23.38 -8.07 -8.44
CA ASN A 19 -22.54 -9.26 -8.43
C ASN A 19 -21.71 -9.35 -9.71
N ASP A 20 -20.48 -9.82 -9.53
CA ASP A 20 -19.57 -10.15 -10.61
C ASP A 20 -20.08 -11.36 -11.40
N VAL A 21 -20.18 -11.21 -12.71
CA VAL A 21 -20.58 -12.28 -13.63
C VAL A 21 -19.39 -13.08 -14.18
N GLY A 22 -18.18 -12.56 -14.00
CA GLY A 22 -16.94 -13.09 -14.57
C GLY A 22 -16.65 -12.58 -16.00
N PRO A 23 -15.39 -12.65 -16.45
CA PRO A 23 -14.93 -12.01 -17.69
C PRO A 23 -15.49 -12.66 -18.97
N SER A 24 -15.73 -13.98 -18.94
CA SER A 24 -16.22 -14.77 -20.08
C SER A 24 -17.74 -14.92 -20.13
N TYR A 25 -18.47 -14.33 -19.18
CA TYR A 25 -19.92 -14.45 -19.15
C TYR A 25 -20.57 -13.52 -20.17
N HIS A 26 -21.33 -14.13 -21.08
CA HIS A 26 -22.28 -13.44 -21.95
C HIS A 26 -23.69 -13.83 -21.49
N PRO A 27 -24.51 -12.89 -21.00
CA PRO A 27 -25.86 -13.21 -20.57
C PRO A 27 -26.65 -13.79 -21.76
N PRO A 28 -27.39 -14.90 -21.57
CA PRO A 28 -28.24 -15.41 -22.63
C PRO A 28 -29.28 -14.35 -23.00
N SER A 29 -29.53 -14.18 -24.30
CA SER A 29 -30.42 -13.13 -24.83
C SER A 29 -31.85 -13.21 -24.29
N VAL A 30 -32.31 -14.39 -23.86
CA VAL A 30 -33.74 -14.66 -23.61
C VAL A 30 -34.16 -14.69 -22.14
N ASP A 31 -33.27 -14.97 -21.18
CA ASP A 31 -33.66 -15.18 -19.77
C ASP A 31 -33.34 -14.00 -18.85
N ALA A 32 -34.26 -13.03 -18.82
CA ALA A 32 -34.19 -11.86 -17.95
C ALA A 32 -34.21 -12.19 -16.47
N ALA A 33 -35.19 -13.00 -16.08
CA ALA A 33 -35.49 -13.24 -14.68
C ALA A 33 -34.31 -13.91 -13.96
N THR A 34 -33.64 -14.86 -14.61
CA THR A 34 -32.45 -15.52 -14.05
C THR A 34 -31.26 -14.57 -13.95
N TRP A 35 -31.01 -13.74 -14.97
CA TRP A 35 -29.92 -12.75 -14.93
C TRP A 35 -30.08 -11.77 -13.76
N GLU A 36 -31.29 -11.27 -13.55
CA GLU A 36 -31.60 -10.29 -12.50
C GLU A 36 -31.55 -10.88 -11.10
N THR A 37 -32.18 -12.05 -10.93
CA THR A 37 -32.22 -12.74 -9.64
C THR A 37 -30.81 -13.13 -9.19
N LYS A 38 -29.96 -13.53 -10.14
CA LYS A 38 -28.62 -14.04 -9.85
C LYS A 38 -27.61 -12.93 -9.61
N TYR A 39 -27.67 -11.82 -10.36
CA TYR A 39 -26.57 -10.84 -10.39
C TYR A 39 -26.90 -9.43 -9.87
N GLY A 40 -28.16 -9.17 -9.50
CA GLY A 40 -28.57 -7.89 -8.92
C GLY A 40 -28.72 -6.76 -9.94
N SER A 41 -28.87 -5.53 -9.47
CA SER A 41 -29.35 -4.40 -10.28
C SER A 41 -28.35 -3.79 -11.26
N TYR A 42 -27.05 -4.07 -11.08
CA TYR A 42 -25.96 -3.61 -11.95
C TYR A 42 -24.89 -4.71 -12.09
N PRO A 43 -25.12 -5.72 -12.94
CA PRO A 43 -24.15 -6.77 -13.16
C PRO A 43 -22.87 -6.23 -13.84
N PHE A 44 -21.71 -6.66 -13.38
CA PHE A 44 -20.42 -6.21 -13.90
C PHE A 44 -19.46 -7.38 -14.10
N LYS A 45 -18.45 -7.20 -14.95
CA LYS A 45 -17.35 -8.15 -15.18
C LYS A 45 -16.11 -7.68 -14.41
N SER A 46 -15.43 -8.61 -13.74
CA SER A 46 -14.06 -8.41 -13.23
C SER A 46 -13.03 -9.17 -14.05
N TYR A 47 -11.76 -8.77 -13.95
CA TYR A 47 -10.65 -9.34 -14.70
C TYR A 47 -9.53 -9.80 -13.76
N ARG A 48 -8.74 -10.79 -14.18
CA ARG A 48 -7.59 -11.30 -13.40
C ARG A 48 -6.41 -10.35 -13.44
N SER A 49 -6.12 -9.85 -14.64
CA SER A 49 -4.96 -9.04 -14.99
C SER A 49 -5.11 -7.56 -14.65
N SER A 50 -6.30 -7.14 -14.26
CA SER A 50 -6.63 -5.75 -13.95
C SER A 50 -7.66 -5.65 -12.83
N ASN A 51 -7.61 -4.58 -12.03
CA ASN A 51 -8.63 -4.25 -11.03
C ASN A 51 -9.82 -3.49 -11.63
N ILE A 52 -9.83 -3.26 -12.94
CA ILE A 52 -10.92 -2.61 -13.65
C ILE A 52 -12.15 -3.51 -13.61
N THR A 53 -13.32 -2.89 -13.47
CA THR A 53 -14.62 -3.54 -13.66
C THR A 53 -15.34 -2.88 -14.82
N SER A 54 -16.00 -3.67 -15.68
CA SER A 54 -16.85 -3.14 -16.75
C SER A 54 -18.31 -3.55 -16.52
N PRO A 55 -19.29 -2.78 -17.01
CA PRO A 55 -20.67 -3.24 -17.01
C PRO A 55 -20.81 -4.53 -17.84
N ALA A 56 -21.66 -5.45 -17.41
CA ALA A 56 -22.06 -6.58 -18.23
C ALA A 56 -23.24 -6.16 -19.11
N VAL A 57 -23.02 -6.06 -20.41
CA VAL A 57 -24.07 -5.69 -21.37
C VAL A 57 -24.97 -6.87 -21.62
N ARG A 58 -26.28 -6.65 -21.47
CA ARG A 58 -27.30 -7.57 -21.94
C ARG A 58 -27.95 -7.04 -23.20
N LYS A 59 -28.10 -7.89 -24.20
CA LYS A 59 -28.79 -7.58 -25.45
C LYS A 59 -30.10 -8.34 -25.54
N ALA A 60 -31.22 -7.61 -25.51
CA ALA A 60 -32.56 -8.17 -25.69
C ALA A 60 -32.85 -8.46 -27.17
N VAL A 61 -32.31 -7.61 -28.05
CA VAL A 61 -32.28 -7.81 -29.51
C VAL A 61 -30.84 -7.62 -29.96
N ASP A 62 -30.34 -8.53 -30.80
CA ASP A 62 -28.94 -8.61 -31.19
C ASP A 62 -28.80 -8.99 -32.67
N SER A 63 -28.80 -7.98 -33.54
CA SER A 63 -28.61 -8.15 -34.98
C SER A 63 -27.13 -8.10 -35.35
N PRO A 64 -26.66 -8.97 -36.29
CA PRO A 64 -25.33 -8.86 -36.89
C PRO A 64 -25.02 -7.49 -37.50
N LEU A 65 -26.05 -6.71 -37.87
CA LEU A 65 -25.88 -5.37 -38.44
C LEU A 65 -25.43 -4.32 -37.39
N CYS A 66 -25.43 -4.62 -36.09
CA CYS A 66 -24.88 -3.71 -35.08
C CYS A 66 -23.36 -3.85 -34.89
N TYR A 67 -22.75 -4.88 -35.49
CA TYR A 67 -21.32 -5.20 -35.36
C TYR A 67 -20.51 -4.50 -36.46
N ASP A 68 -20.53 -3.18 -36.39
CA ASP A 68 -19.77 -2.29 -37.27
C ASP A 68 -18.32 -2.08 -36.77
N ASP A 69 -17.59 -1.17 -37.43
CA ASP A 69 -16.23 -0.77 -37.09
C ASP A 69 -16.13 0.31 -35.99
N ASN A 70 -17.25 0.68 -35.36
CA ASN A 70 -17.29 1.66 -34.28
C ASN A 70 -17.32 0.99 -32.89
N TYR A 71 -16.83 1.71 -31.88
CA TYR A 71 -16.93 1.34 -30.47
C TYR A 71 -18.05 2.08 -29.77
N ILE A 72 -18.59 1.51 -28.69
CA ILE A 72 -19.67 2.09 -27.87
C ILE A 72 -19.05 2.86 -26.71
N PHE A 73 -19.42 4.13 -26.56
CA PHE A 73 -18.94 5.06 -25.54
C PHE A 73 -20.06 5.36 -24.56
N LEU A 74 -19.80 5.14 -23.28
CA LEU A 74 -20.75 5.39 -22.20
C LEU A 74 -20.05 5.85 -20.92
N SER A 75 -20.83 6.33 -19.96
CA SER A 75 -20.36 6.80 -18.65
C SER A 75 -21.22 6.20 -17.53
N PRO A 76 -21.01 4.91 -17.16
CA PRO A 76 -21.81 4.26 -16.13
C PRO A 76 -21.74 5.02 -14.80
N ARG A 77 -22.93 5.38 -14.27
CA ARG A 77 -23.10 6.09 -13.00
C ARG A 77 -24.49 5.85 -12.41
N GLY A 78 -24.83 6.55 -11.32
CA GLY A 78 -26.13 6.45 -10.63
C GLY A 78 -26.03 5.66 -9.32
N PHE A 79 -27.11 5.66 -8.53
CA PHE A 79 -27.08 5.19 -7.14
C PHE A 79 -26.73 3.70 -6.96
N ARG A 80 -26.89 2.88 -7.99
CA ARG A 80 -26.52 1.45 -7.98
C ARG A 80 -25.17 1.15 -8.63
N VAL A 81 -24.49 2.16 -9.17
CA VAL A 81 -23.16 2.02 -9.77
C VAL A 81 -22.12 2.42 -8.72
N PRO A 82 -21.38 1.45 -8.13
CA PRO A 82 -20.49 1.74 -7.01
C PRO A 82 -19.27 2.57 -7.40
N ASN A 83 -18.80 2.43 -8.65
CA ASN A 83 -17.61 3.12 -9.15
C ASN A 83 -17.93 3.78 -10.51
N PRO A 84 -18.30 5.07 -10.52
CA PRO A 84 -18.49 5.81 -11.76
C PRO A 84 -17.24 5.79 -12.64
N SER A 85 -17.45 5.67 -13.95
CA SER A 85 -16.35 5.56 -14.92
C SER A 85 -16.74 6.13 -16.27
N VAL A 86 -15.72 6.42 -17.08
CA VAL A 86 -15.87 6.54 -18.54
C VAL A 86 -15.43 5.22 -19.15
N THR A 87 -16.26 4.65 -20.04
CA THR A 87 -16.07 3.30 -20.55
C THR A 87 -16.32 3.22 -22.06
N ILE A 88 -15.42 2.51 -22.74
CA ILE A 88 -15.50 2.14 -24.16
C ILE A 88 -15.67 0.61 -24.23
N LEU A 89 -16.70 0.17 -24.94
CA LEU A 89 -17.00 -1.22 -25.22
C LEU A 89 -16.93 -1.49 -26.72
N ASP A 90 -16.67 -2.74 -27.10
CA ASP A 90 -16.94 -3.19 -28.46
C ASP A 90 -18.42 -3.51 -28.69
N ASN A 91 -18.75 -3.87 -29.93
CA ASN A 91 -20.11 -4.25 -30.32
C ASN A 91 -20.60 -5.55 -29.66
N HIS A 92 -19.74 -6.37 -29.06
CA HIS A 92 -20.12 -7.53 -28.25
C HIS A 92 -20.41 -7.17 -26.79
N GLY A 93 -20.11 -5.93 -26.37
CA GLY A 93 -20.24 -5.46 -25.00
C GLY A 93 -19.04 -5.80 -24.13
N ASP A 94 -17.91 -6.17 -24.74
CA ASP A 94 -16.66 -6.41 -24.02
C ASP A 94 -15.85 -5.13 -23.86
N LEU A 95 -15.09 -5.06 -22.76
CA LEU A 95 -14.33 -3.88 -22.41
C LEU A 95 -13.20 -3.63 -23.43
N ILE A 96 -13.09 -2.38 -23.87
CA ILE A 96 -11.92 -1.89 -24.62
C ILE A 96 -11.10 -0.98 -23.72
N TRP A 97 -11.75 0.01 -23.10
CA TRP A 97 -11.10 0.96 -22.20
C TRP A 97 -12.04 1.36 -21.08
N SER A 98 -11.53 1.45 -19.85
CA SER A 98 -12.26 2.12 -18.77
C SER A 98 -11.31 2.91 -17.88
N HIS A 99 -11.82 4.03 -17.39
CA HIS A 99 -11.15 4.89 -16.44
C HIS A 99 -12.12 5.27 -15.32
N LEU A 100 -11.79 4.83 -14.10
CA LEU A 100 -12.52 5.21 -12.90
C LEU A 100 -12.29 6.69 -12.59
N VAL A 101 -13.35 7.42 -12.26
CA VAL A 101 -13.25 8.84 -11.93
C VAL A 101 -13.53 9.08 -10.46
N LYS A 102 -12.97 10.17 -9.92
CA LYS A 102 -13.33 10.69 -8.60
C LYS A 102 -14.41 11.75 -8.77
N GLY A 103 -15.64 11.43 -8.39
CA GLY A 103 -16.83 12.23 -8.70
C GLY A 103 -17.73 11.50 -9.68
N GLN A 104 -18.42 12.24 -10.56
CA GLN A 104 -19.26 11.67 -11.61
C GLN A 104 -18.64 11.82 -12.99
N ALA A 105 -19.01 10.93 -13.92
CA ALA A 105 -18.54 10.93 -15.30
C ALA A 105 -19.67 11.24 -16.28
N TYR A 106 -19.42 12.13 -17.24
CA TYR A 106 -20.39 12.53 -18.25
C TYR A 106 -19.73 12.69 -19.62
N ASN A 107 -20.52 12.58 -20.69
CA ASN A 107 -20.16 13.03 -22.04
C ASN A 107 -18.85 12.48 -22.63
N LEU A 108 -18.58 11.19 -22.44
CA LEU A 108 -17.47 10.53 -23.15
C LEU A 108 -17.76 10.48 -24.66
N LYS A 109 -16.93 11.16 -25.47
CA LYS A 109 -17.02 11.14 -26.93
C LYS A 109 -15.66 11.35 -27.61
N VAL A 110 -15.58 10.98 -28.89
CA VAL A 110 -14.43 11.26 -29.76
C VAL A 110 -14.63 12.62 -30.42
N GLN A 111 -13.60 13.46 -30.39
CA GLN A 111 -13.54 14.75 -31.08
C GLN A 111 -12.21 14.89 -31.83
N GLU A 112 -12.01 16.03 -32.47
CA GLU A 112 -10.76 16.36 -33.16
C GLU A 112 -10.18 17.65 -32.58
N TYR A 113 -8.89 17.66 -32.28
CA TYR A 113 -8.18 18.83 -31.81
C TYR A 113 -6.84 18.93 -32.52
N LYS A 114 -6.63 20.03 -33.26
CA LYS A 114 -5.43 20.28 -34.08
C LYS A 114 -5.13 19.16 -35.09
N GLY A 115 -6.19 18.61 -35.72
CA GLY A 115 -6.09 17.54 -36.72
C GLY A 115 -5.90 16.13 -36.15
N GLU A 116 -5.82 15.99 -34.83
CA GLU A 116 -5.66 14.71 -34.15
C GLU A 116 -6.96 14.29 -33.46
N LYS A 117 -7.27 12.99 -33.51
CA LYS A 117 -8.41 12.44 -32.76
C LYS A 117 -8.11 12.44 -31.26
N VAL A 118 -9.09 12.89 -30.49
CA VAL A 118 -9.00 13.00 -29.03
C VAL A 118 -10.25 12.42 -28.37
N LEU A 119 -10.10 11.92 -27.14
CA LEU A 119 -11.23 11.64 -26.27
C LEU A 119 -11.52 12.85 -25.41
N THR A 120 -12.80 13.15 -25.24
CA THR A 120 -13.26 14.15 -24.29
C THR A 120 -14.28 13.55 -23.35
N TYR A 121 -14.20 13.90 -22.07
CA TYR A 121 -15.22 13.57 -21.07
C TYR A 121 -15.20 14.58 -19.93
N TRP A 122 -16.32 14.70 -19.23
CA TRP A 122 -16.45 15.57 -18.07
C TRP A 122 -16.31 14.79 -16.76
N VAL A 123 -15.65 15.40 -15.78
CA VAL A 123 -15.61 14.93 -14.38
C VAL A 123 -15.83 16.08 -13.41
N GLY A 124 -16.68 15.85 -12.42
CA GLY A 124 -16.98 16.84 -11.38
C GLY A 124 -18.08 16.39 -10.42
N ASP A 125 -18.67 17.39 -9.75
CA ASP A 125 -19.82 17.23 -8.87
C ASP A 125 -21.11 17.58 -9.62
N ASP A 126 -22.09 16.68 -9.61
CA ASP A 126 -23.41 16.84 -10.24
C ASP A 126 -24.54 17.02 -9.21
N ALA A 127 -24.21 17.18 -7.92
CA ALA A 127 -25.18 17.43 -6.86
C ALA A 127 -25.76 18.86 -6.90
N VAL A 128 -25.32 19.69 -7.85
CA VAL A 128 -25.74 21.09 -8.01
C VAL A 128 -27.02 21.18 -8.85
N GLY A 129 -28.12 20.62 -8.35
CA GLY A 129 -29.46 20.91 -8.90
C GLY A 129 -29.72 20.49 -10.36
N GLY A 130 -28.99 19.51 -10.90
CA GLY A 130 -29.15 19.04 -12.28
C GLY A 130 -28.14 19.58 -13.29
N HIS A 131 -27.21 20.44 -12.87
CA HIS A 131 -26.03 20.84 -13.63
C HIS A 131 -24.75 20.47 -12.88
N GLY A 132 -23.60 20.66 -13.55
CA GLY A 132 -22.31 20.20 -13.05
C GLY A 132 -21.35 21.33 -12.68
N GLU A 133 -20.53 21.09 -11.67
CA GLU A 133 -19.30 21.86 -11.46
C GLU A 133 -18.07 20.97 -11.65
N GLY A 134 -17.38 21.13 -12.78
CA GLY A 134 -16.25 20.26 -13.10
C GLY A 134 -15.34 20.75 -14.22
N TYR A 135 -14.70 19.78 -14.85
CA TYR A 135 -13.75 19.98 -15.94
C TYR A 135 -13.98 18.96 -17.04
N PHE A 136 -13.81 19.38 -18.29
CA PHE A 136 -13.62 18.44 -19.39
C PHE A 136 -12.14 18.10 -19.54
N TYR A 137 -11.86 16.81 -19.66
CA TYR A 137 -10.54 16.26 -19.94
C TYR A 137 -10.43 15.98 -21.42
N VAL A 138 -9.29 16.31 -22.02
CA VAL A 138 -8.97 15.99 -23.41
C VAL A 138 -7.78 15.03 -23.42
N LEU A 139 -7.99 13.81 -23.90
CA LEU A 139 -6.96 12.78 -23.99
C LEU A 139 -6.57 12.52 -25.45
N ASN A 140 -5.28 12.31 -25.70
CA ASN A 140 -4.80 11.84 -27.00
C ASN A 140 -5.06 10.33 -27.22
N THR A 141 -4.64 9.79 -28.37
CA THR A 141 -4.74 8.36 -28.72
C THR A 141 -3.83 7.43 -27.89
N LYS A 142 -3.05 7.98 -26.96
CA LYS A 142 -2.27 7.24 -25.94
C LYS A 142 -2.89 7.33 -24.55
N TYR A 143 -4.08 7.92 -24.43
CA TYR A 143 -4.79 8.21 -23.19
C TYR A 143 -4.02 9.15 -22.24
N GLU A 144 -3.16 10.00 -22.78
CA GLU A 144 -2.48 11.05 -22.02
C GLU A 144 -3.33 12.32 -22.03
N GLU A 145 -3.48 12.97 -20.87
CA GLU A 145 -4.16 14.26 -20.76
C GLU A 145 -3.33 15.35 -21.45
N ILE A 146 -3.87 15.93 -22.52
CA ILE A 146 -3.22 16.99 -23.29
C ILE A 146 -3.84 18.37 -23.07
N ALA A 147 -5.08 18.41 -22.58
CA ALA A 147 -5.72 19.64 -22.15
C ALA A 147 -6.80 19.36 -21.09
N ARG A 148 -7.05 20.37 -20.26
CA ARG A 148 -8.15 20.41 -19.31
C ARG A 148 -8.92 21.71 -19.52
N ILE A 149 -10.21 21.58 -19.83
CA ILE A 149 -11.05 22.70 -20.25
C ILE A 149 -11.88 23.17 -19.04
N ARG A 150 -11.79 24.48 -18.79
CA ARG A 150 -12.62 25.28 -17.87
C ARG A 150 -13.04 26.56 -18.58
N GLY A 151 -14.01 27.28 -18.04
CA GLY A 151 -14.48 28.54 -18.61
C GLY A 151 -13.51 29.68 -18.36
N VAL A 152 -13.62 30.70 -19.21
CA VAL A 152 -12.96 31.99 -19.01
C VAL A 152 -13.56 32.65 -17.76
N ASN A 153 -12.81 33.53 -17.09
CA ASN A 153 -13.21 34.16 -15.82
C ASN A 153 -13.42 33.18 -14.65
N ASN A 154 -12.72 32.03 -14.68
CA ASN A 154 -12.71 31.03 -13.62
C ASN A 154 -14.07 30.32 -13.41
N LEU A 155 -14.92 30.27 -14.44
CA LEU A 155 -16.14 29.48 -14.43
C LEU A 155 -15.81 27.97 -14.52
N ARG A 156 -16.49 27.16 -13.70
CA ARG A 156 -16.38 25.70 -13.76
C ARG A 156 -17.26 25.17 -14.88
N ALA A 157 -16.72 24.27 -15.70
CA ALA A 157 -17.46 23.74 -16.84
C ALA A 157 -18.65 22.92 -16.37
N ASP A 158 -19.80 23.17 -16.98
CA ASP A 158 -20.99 22.36 -16.80
C ASP A 158 -20.85 21.00 -17.48
N LEU A 159 -21.63 20.03 -17.01
CA LEU A 159 -21.55 18.64 -17.46
C LEU A 159 -22.16 18.40 -18.84
N HIS A 160 -22.98 19.30 -19.40
CA HIS A 160 -23.88 18.97 -20.51
C HIS A 160 -23.25 19.02 -21.90
N GLU A 161 -22.38 20.00 -22.19
CA GLU A 161 -21.84 20.19 -23.54
C GLU A 161 -20.36 20.61 -23.55
N LEU A 162 -19.61 19.93 -24.42
CA LEU A 162 -18.33 20.39 -24.93
C LEU A 162 -18.26 20.02 -26.41
N THR A 163 -18.07 21.00 -27.29
CA THR A 163 -17.67 20.75 -28.67
C THR A 163 -16.35 21.46 -28.96
N ILE A 164 -15.37 20.74 -29.49
CA ILE A 164 -14.13 21.29 -30.02
C ILE A 164 -14.37 21.61 -31.49
N THR A 165 -14.22 22.87 -31.89
CA THR A 165 -14.41 23.29 -33.28
C THR A 165 -13.16 22.99 -34.11
N PRO A 166 -13.28 22.95 -35.46
CA PRO A 166 -12.12 22.80 -36.35
C PRO A 166 -11.02 23.85 -36.15
N GLU A 167 -11.38 25.04 -35.66
CA GLU A 167 -10.44 26.14 -35.36
C GLU A 167 -9.65 25.92 -34.05
N GLY A 168 -9.93 24.85 -33.30
CA GLY A 168 -9.28 24.56 -32.01
C GLY A 168 -9.86 25.33 -30.83
N THR A 169 -11.09 25.83 -30.96
CA THR A 169 -11.83 26.49 -29.88
C THR A 169 -12.73 25.48 -29.15
N ALA A 170 -13.04 25.76 -27.89
CA ALA A 170 -13.99 24.98 -27.10
C ALA A 170 -15.29 25.75 -26.96
N LEU A 171 -16.40 25.10 -27.32
CA LEU A 171 -17.76 25.54 -27.10
C LEU A 171 -18.33 24.76 -25.90
N VAL A 172 -18.58 25.44 -24.78
CA VAL A 172 -18.88 24.81 -23.49
C VAL A 172 -20.01 25.53 -22.77
N THR A 173 -20.86 24.78 -22.06
CA THR A 173 -21.92 25.33 -21.19
C THR A 173 -21.41 25.64 -19.79
N PHE A 174 -22.05 26.61 -19.13
CA PHE A 174 -21.73 27.05 -17.78
C PHE A 174 -22.98 27.53 -17.05
N TYR A 175 -22.89 27.55 -15.73
CA TYR A 175 -23.91 28.12 -14.85
C TYR A 175 -23.27 29.16 -13.94
N GLN A 176 -24.01 30.24 -13.67
CA GLN A 176 -23.58 31.27 -12.73
C GLN A 176 -24.79 31.75 -11.94
N ILE A 177 -24.64 31.89 -10.62
CA ILE A 177 -25.70 32.48 -9.80
C ILE A 177 -25.80 33.96 -10.15
N TYR A 178 -27.00 34.40 -10.53
CA TYR A 178 -27.27 35.78 -10.89
C TYR A 178 -28.52 36.32 -10.16
N PRO A 179 -28.43 37.46 -9.44
CA PRO A 179 -29.58 38.10 -8.83
C PRO A 179 -30.34 38.93 -9.88
N LEU A 180 -31.58 38.53 -10.18
CA LEU A 180 -32.47 39.25 -11.07
C LEU A 180 -33.49 40.07 -10.28
N HIS A 181 -33.69 41.34 -10.65
CA HIS A 181 -34.77 42.14 -10.08
C HIS A 181 -36.08 41.81 -10.82
N HIS A 182 -37.01 41.15 -10.13
CA HIS A 182 -38.29 40.73 -10.69
C HIS A 182 -39.43 40.90 -9.66
N PRO A 183 -39.99 42.12 -9.54
CA PRO A 183 -41.01 42.40 -8.54
C PRO A 183 -42.26 41.54 -8.73
N GLY A 184 -42.84 41.10 -7.61
CA GLY A 184 -44.09 40.32 -7.60
C GLY A 184 -43.97 38.83 -7.93
N MET A 185 -42.78 38.32 -8.31
CA MET A 185 -42.57 36.86 -8.46
C MET A 185 -42.64 36.16 -7.10
N PHE A 186 -41.98 36.73 -6.08
CA PHE A 186 -42.14 36.32 -4.69
C PHE A 186 -42.88 37.38 -3.89
N ARG A 187 -43.72 36.94 -2.94
CA ARG A 187 -44.46 37.86 -2.07
C ARG A 187 -43.59 38.57 -1.02
N ILE A 188 -42.34 38.12 -0.85
CA ILE A 188 -41.45 38.52 0.26
C ILE A 188 -40.17 39.21 -0.19
N THR A 189 -39.86 39.23 -1.49
CA THR A 189 -38.67 39.87 -2.06
C THR A 189 -38.91 40.19 -3.54
N ASP A 190 -38.34 41.30 -4.02
CA ASP A 190 -38.31 41.66 -5.44
C ASP A 190 -37.04 41.16 -6.16
N THR A 191 -36.17 40.41 -5.46
CA THR A 191 -34.98 39.78 -6.04
C THR A 191 -35.19 38.28 -6.13
N VAL A 192 -34.88 37.72 -7.29
CA VAL A 192 -34.90 36.28 -7.60
C VAL A 192 -33.48 35.86 -7.92
N TYR A 193 -32.93 34.90 -7.19
CA TYR A 193 -31.65 34.29 -7.51
C TYR A 193 -31.86 33.20 -8.55
N ILE A 194 -31.23 33.31 -9.71
CA ILE A 194 -31.32 32.29 -10.76
C ILE A 194 -29.99 31.60 -10.96
N TRP A 195 -30.07 30.35 -11.42
CA TRP A 195 -28.98 29.72 -12.15
C TRP A 195 -29.00 30.24 -13.59
N ASP A 196 -28.26 31.32 -13.84
CA ASP A 196 -28.14 31.86 -15.19
C ASP A 196 -27.33 30.89 -16.04
N CYS A 197 -27.91 30.51 -17.18
CA CYS A 197 -27.34 29.55 -18.10
C CYS A 197 -26.60 30.28 -19.21
N LEU A 198 -25.35 29.91 -19.45
CA LEU A 198 -24.54 30.53 -20.48
C LEU A 198 -23.71 29.50 -21.24
N PHE A 199 -23.26 29.88 -22.42
CA PHE A 199 -22.21 29.14 -23.12
C PHE A 199 -21.11 30.09 -23.57
N GLN A 200 -19.88 29.58 -23.61
CA GLN A 200 -18.73 30.30 -24.13
C GLN A 200 -18.11 29.53 -25.29
N GLU A 201 -17.65 30.27 -26.30
CA GLU A 201 -16.64 29.82 -27.23
C GLU A 201 -15.31 30.52 -26.89
N PHE A 202 -14.24 29.75 -26.71
CA PHE A 202 -12.92 30.30 -26.44
C PHE A 202 -11.81 29.43 -27.02
N ASP A 203 -10.69 30.04 -27.37
CA ASP A 203 -9.52 29.32 -27.86
C ASP A 203 -8.90 28.47 -26.75
N ILE A 204 -8.74 27.16 -26.98
CA ILE A 204 -8.30 26.22 -25.94
C ILE A 204 -6.87 26.55 -25.45
N ALA A 205 -5.98 26.95 -26.38
CA ALA A 205 -4.57 27.15 -26.07
C ALA A 205 -4.28 28.48 -25.36
N SER A 206 -4.88 29.57 -25.82
CA SER A 206 -4.67 30.92 -25.30
C SER A 206 -5.68 31.33 -24.23
N GLN A 207 -6.77 30.56 -24.06
CA GLN A 207 -7.90 30.89 -23.17
C GLN A 207 -8.57 32.22 -23.50
N LYS A 208 -8.47 32.66 -24.76
CA LYS A 208 -9.11 33.89 -25.25
C LYS A 208 -10.58 33.63 -25.52
N LEU A 209 -11.46 34.37 -24.82
CA LEU A 209 -12.89 34.39 -25.09
C LEU A 209 -13.17 34.93 -26.51
N ILE A 210 -13.97 34.20 -27.27
CA ILE A 210 -14.41 34.55 -28.62
C ILE A 210 -15.86 35.01 -28.58
N PHE A 211 -16.71 34.28 -27.86
CA PHE A 211 -18.13 34.56 -27.76
C PHE A 211 -18.67 34.08 -26.40
N GLU A 212 -19.58 34.85 -25.80
CA GLU A 212 -20.36 34.46 -24.62
C GLU A 212 -21.81 34.87 -24.87
N TRP A 213 -22.74 34.01 -24.50
CA TRP A 213 -24.17 34.27 -24.58
C TRP A 213 -24.86 33.82 -23.31
N ARG A 214 -25.82 34.62 -22.82
CA ARG A 214 -26.53 34.41 -21.57
C ARG A 214 -28.03 34.32 -21.79
N ALA A 215 -28.68 33.30 -21.23
CA ALA A 215 -30.11 33.10 -21.39
C ALA A 215 -30.93 34.27 -20.84
N SER A 216 -30.56 34.81 -19.68
CA SER A 216 -31.27 35.90 -19.01
C SER A 216 -31.29 37.24 -19.77
N GLU A 217 -30.45 37.42 -20.79
CA GLU A 217 -30.44 38.62 -21.63
C GLU A 217 -31.46 38.55 -22.78
N HIS A 218 -32.01 37.36 -23.06
CA HIS A 218 -32.84 37.12 -24.25
C HIS A 218 -34.15 36.38 -23.97
N HIS A 219 -34.26 35.70 -22.84
CA HIS A 219 -35.43 34.92 -22.43
C HIS A 219 -35.98 35.40 -21.09
N GLU A 220 -37.31 35.33 -20.95
CA GLU A 220 -38.02 35.67 -19.72
C GLU A 220 -38.24 34.43 -18.84
N LEU A 221 -38.27 34.62 -17.51
CA LEU A 221 -38.42 33.50 -16.56
C LEU A 221 -39.76 32.77 -16.69
N ASP A 222 -40.81 33.48 -17.11
CA ASP A 222 -42.15 32.93 -17.30
C ASP A 222 -42.26 32.02 -18.53
N GLU A 223 -41.22 31.94 -19.36
CA GLU A 223 -41.11 30.96 -20.44
C GLU A 223 -40.96 29.53 -19.90
N SER A 224 -40.41 29.37 -18.69
CA SER A 224 -40.18 28.08 -18.06
C SER A 224 -41.49 27.34 -17.77
N TYR A 225 -41.46 26.02 -17.93
CA TYR A 225 -42.52 25.11 -17.48
C TYR A 225 -42.28 24.58 -16.05
N THR A 226 -41.10 24.83 -15.47
CA THR A 226 -40.85 24.51 -14.05
C THR A 226 -41.53 25.56 -13.17
N LYS A 227 -42.01 25.14 -12.00
CA LYS A 227 -42.64 26.07 -11.05
C LYS A 227 -41.58 26.74 -10.20
N VAL A 228 -41.68 28.05 -10.07
CA VAL A 228 -40.98 28.82 -9.04
C VAL A 228 -41.68 28.55 -7.69
N ASP A 229 -40.96 27.99 -6.71
CA ASP A 229 -41.48 27.70 -5.37
C ASP A 229 -40.64 28.37 -4.27
N THR A 230 -39.79 27.63 -3.55
CA THR A 230 -38.82 28.23 -2.61
C THR A 230 -37.45 28.46 -3.25
N ASP A 231 -37.15 27.71 -4.32
CA ASP A 231 -35.99 27.95 -5.17
C ASP A 231 -36.11 29.32 -5.83
N GLY A 232 -35.07 30.12 -5.71
CA GLY A 232 -34.97 31.51 -6.13
C GLY A 232 -35.00 32.54 -5.01
N LEU A 233 -35.35 32.13 -3.78
CA LEU A 233 -35.41 33.04 -2.61
C LEU A 233 -34.03 33.37 -2.01
N SER A 234 -33.02 32.52 -2.21
CA SER A 234 -31.68 32.72 -1.67
C SER A 234 -30.60 32.30 -2.66
N ILE A 235 -29.38 32.79 -2.41
CA ILE A 235 -28.18 32.39 -3.14
C ILE A 235 -27.84 30.90 -2.97
N ASP A 236 -28.27 30.26 -1.87
CA ASP A 236 -28.02 28.84 -1.61
C ASP A 236 -29.01 27.91 -2.33
N HIS A 237 -30.15 28.46 -2.76
CA HIS A 237 -31.17 27.75 -3.54
C HIS A 237 -31.59 28.56 -4.78
N PRO A 238 -30.73 28.80 -5.78
CA PRO A 238 -31.12 29.54 -6.97
C PRO A 238 -32.09 28.73 -7.84
N TYR A 239 -32.98 29.44 -8.55
CA TYR A 239 -33.97 28.84 -9.45
C TYR A 239 -33.35 28.47 -10.79
N ASP A 240 -33.39 27.18 -11.15
CA ASP A 240 -33.01 26.68 -12.47
C ASP A 240 -34.22 26.68 -13.42
N TRP A 241 -34.18 27.58 -14.40
CA TRP A 241 -35.35 27.99 -15.18
C TRP A 241 -35.22 27.73 -16.68
N TYR A 242 -33.99 27.71 -17.20
CA TYR A 242 -33.71 27.55 -18.63
C TYR A 242 -33.09 26.19 -18.94
N HIS A 243 -32.04 25.84 -18.19
CA HIS A 243 -31.36 24.54 -18.21
C HIS A 243 -30.86 24.13 -19.60
N ILE A 244 -29.76 24.75 -20.06
CA ILE A 244 -29.11 24.41 -21.33
C ILE A 244 -28.52 23.01 -21.23
N ASN A 245 -28.79 22.17 -22.23
CA ASN A 245 -28.24 20.82 -22.28
C ASN A 245 -27.50 20.46 -23.57
N SER A 246 -27.54 21.31 -24.59
CA SER A 246 -26.71 21.16 -25.78
C SER A 246 -26.57 22.46 -26.54
N VAL A 247 -25.41 22.64 -27.15
CA VAL A 247 -25.09 23.76 -28.03
C VAL A 247 -24.33 23.23 -29.25
N GLN A 248 -24.69 23.70 -30.44
CA GLN A 248 -23.96 23.42 -31.67
C GLN A 248 -23.68 24.72 -32.41
N LYS A 249 -22.46 24.88 -32.89
CA LYS A 249 -22.10 25.92 -33.87
C LYS A 249 -22.27 25.36 -35.27
N ASP A 250 -22.90 26.10 -36.17
CA ASP A 250 -23.04 25.72 -37.58
C ASP A 250 -21.97 26.36 -38.47
N ASP A 251 -22.01 26.05 -39.77
CA ASP A 251 -21.05 26.54 -40.77
C ASP A 251 -21.17 28.05 -41.03
N LEU A 252 -22.28 28.69 -40.64
CA LEU A 252 -22.47 30.14 -40.71
C LEU A 252 -21.88 30.84 -39.48
N GLY A 253 -21.46 30.06 -38.48
CA GLY A 253 -20.98 30.54 -37.19
C GLY A 253 -22.09 30.85 -36.20
N ASN A 254 -23.34 30.52 -36.52
CA ASN A 254 -24.50 30.69 -35.64
C ASN A 254 -24.59 29.51 -34.65
N TYR A 255 -25.36 29.70 -33.58
CA TYR A 255 -25.49 28.70 -32.52
C TYR A 255 -26.91 28.16 -32.39
N LEU A 256 -27.04 26.85 -32.32
CA LEU A 256 -28.27 26.15 -31.98
C LEU A 256 -28.19 25.70 -30.51
N VAL A 257 -29.13 26.14 -29.69
CA VAL A 257 -29.18 25.88 -28.25
C VAL A 257 -30.45 25.10 -27.91
N SER A 258 -30.33 24.02 -27.12
CA SER A 258 -31.47 23.31 -26.53
C SER A 258 -31.58 23.62 -25.05
N ALA A 259 -32.78 24.03 -24.64
CA ALA A 259 -33.12 24.38 -23.26
C ALA A 259 -34.23 23.46 -22.74
N ARG A 260 -33.91 22.71 -21.68
CA ARG A 260 -34.77 21.65 -21.12
C ARG A 260 -36.05 22.23 -20.53
N PHE A 261 -35.96 23.27 -19.70
CA PHE A 261 -37.07 23.73 -18.87
C PHE A 261 -38.06 24.65 -19.58
N THR A 262 -37.66 25.24 -20.69
CA THR A 262 -38.56 25.98 -21.61
C THR A 262 -39.09 25.09 -22.74
N SER A 263 -38.66 23.83 -22.83
CA SER A 263 -38.96 22.90 -23.93
C SER A 263 -38.74 23.53 -25.31
N THR A 264 -37.67 24.32 -25.46
CA THR A 264 -37.41 25.17 -26.63
C THR A 264 -36.02 24.91 -27.20
N ILE A 265 -35.94 24.93 -28.54
CA ILE A 265 -34.69 25.01 -29.28
C ILE A 265 -34.57 26.40 -29.91
N THR A 266 -33.48 27.10 -29.63
CA THR A 266 -33.24 28.48 -30.05
C THR A 266 -32.09 28.53 -31.05
N TYR A 267 -32.28 29.24 -32.16
CA TYR A 267 -31.20 29.50 -33.13
C TYR A 267 -30.75 30.96 -33.02
N ILE A 268 -29.45 31.16 -32.81
CA ILE A 268 -28.84 32.41 -32.35
C ILE A 268 -27.82 32.89 -33.37
N ASN A 269 -27.86 34.18 -33.69
CA ASN A 269 -26.86 34.84 -34.53
C ASN A 269 -25.51 34.87 -33.82
N GLY A 270 -24.50 34.20 -34.37
CA GLY A 270 -23.19 34.08 -33.73
C GLY A 270 -22.32 35.33 -33.75
N ARG A 271 -22.79 36.43 -34.33
CA ARG A 271 -22.11 37.74 -34.30
C ARG A 271 -22.75 38.72 -33.33
N THR A 272 -24.08 38.74 -33.27
CA THR A 272 -24.81 39.72 -32.47
C THR A 272 -25.38 39.16 -31.18
N GLY A 273 -25.53 37.83 -31.07
CA GLY A 273 -26.25 37.18 -29.98
C GLY A 273 -27.77 37.25 -30.11
N ASP A 274 -28.29 37.91 -31.15
CA ASP A 274 -29.74 38.02 -31.38
C ASP A 274 -30.35 36.67 -31.76
N ILE A 275 -31.56 36.42 -31.27
CA ILE A 275 -32.31 35.21 -31.60
C ILE A 275 -32.91 35.34 -33.00
N ILE A 276 -32.68 34.31 -33.82
CA ILE A 276 -33.21 34.20 -35.19
C ILE A 276 -34.61 33.57 -35.16
N TRP A 277 -34.78 32.45 -34.45
CA TRP A 277 -36.08 31.79 -34.27
C TRP A 277 -36.10 30.86 -33.05
N TYR A 278 -37.31 30.44 -32.67
CA TYR A 278 -37.59 29.46 -31.61
C TYR A 278 -38.38 28.28 -32.18
N LEU A 279 -38.02 27.06 -31.83
CA LEU A 279 -38.78 25.86 -32.13
C LEU A 279 -39.27 25.23 -30.82
N GLY A 280 -40.58 24.98 -30.73
CA GLY A 280 -41.21 24.44 -29.53
C GLY A 280 -41.44 25.47 -28.42
N GLY A 281 -41.93 24.98 -27.27
CA GLY A 281 -42.22 25.78 -26.08
C GLY A 281 -43.26 26.89 -26.28
N LYS A 282 -43.27 27.88 -25.37
CA LYS A 282 -44.26 28.97 -25.35
C LYS A 282 -44.05 30.01 -26.46
N ARG A 283 -42.86 30.08 -27.05
CA ARG A 283 -42.44 31.09 -28.06
C ARG A 283 -42.28 30.53 -29.48
N ASN A 284 -42.75 29.31 -29.74
CA ASN A 284 -42.58 28.62 -31.02
C ASN A 284 -42.89 29.50 -32.25
N SER A 285 -41.95 29.56 -33.18
CA SER A 285 -42.04 30.34 -34.43
C SER A 285 -42.51 29.51 -35.63
N PHE A 286 -42.58 28.19 -35.51
CA PHE A 286 -42.80 27.27 -36.64
C PHE A 286 -44.24 26.79 -36.74
N SER A 287 -44.77 26.73 -37.96
CA SER A 287 -45.98 25.96 -38.25
C SER A 287 -45.65 24.46 -38.30
N ASP A 288 -46.30 23.68 -37.44
CA ASP A 288 -46.10 22.24 -37.35
C ASP A 288 -46.91 21.50 -38.43
N LEU A 289 -46.21 20.80 -39.33
CA LEU A 289 -46.80 20.03 -40.43
C LEU A 289 -47.03 18.56 -40.06
N SER A 290 -46.99 18.23 -38.77
CA SER A 290 -47.09 16.88 -38.21
C SER A 290 -48.06 16.84 -37.03
N ASN A 291 -49.11 17.66 -37.08
CA ASN A 291 -50.18 17.73 -36.09
C ASN A 291 -49.66 17.99 -34.66
N GLY A 292 -48.66 18.87 -34.54
CA GLY A 292 -48.06 19.25 -33.26
C GLY A 292 -46.90 18.35 -32.84
N GLN A 293 -46.65 17.23 -33.52
CA GLN A 293 -45.60 16.28 -33.12
C GLN A 293 -44.16 16.79 -33.31
N ALA A 294 -43.94 17.80 -34.16
CA ALA A 294 -42.63 18.39 -34.38
C ALA A 294 -42.30 19.51 -33.35
N THR A 295 -43.32 20.09 -32.72
CA THR A 295 -43.20 21.23 -31.80
C THR A 295 -43.56 20.91 -30.35
N ASN A 296 -44.19 19.77 -30.07
CA ASN A 296 -44.59 19.34 -28.72
C ASN A 296 -43.50 18.58 -27.94
N MET A 297 -42.23 18.84 -28.24
CA MET A 297 -41.11 18.26 -27.50
C MET A 297 -41.13 18.72 -26.04
N GLU A 298 -40.67 17.87 -25.13
CA GLU A 298 -40.60 18.21 -23.70
C GLU A 298 -39.29 17.72 -23.12
N TYR A 299 -38.61 18.62 -22.39
CA TYR A 299 -37.34 18.33 -21.73
C TYR A 299 -36.26 17.75 -22.66
N GLN A 300 -36.29 18.08 -23.95
CA GLN A 300 -35.47 17.52 -25.01
C GLN A 300 -33.96 17.73 -24.82
N HIS A 301 -33.15 16.81 -25.32
CA HIS A 301 -31.68 16.83 -25.24
C HIS A 301 -31.04 16.67 -26.63
N VAL A 302 -29.78 17.13 -26.73
CA VAL A 302 -28.87 16.91 -27.87
C VAL A 302 -29.49 17.31 -29.22
N ALA A 303 -29.92 18.57 -29.33
CA ALA A 303 -30.38 19.12 -30.59
C ALA A 303 -29.19 19.32 -31.54
N ARG A 304 -29.27 18.75 -32.75
CA ARG A 304 -28.23 18.83 -33.78
C ARG A 304 -28.80 19.05 -35.16
N PHE A 305 -28.29 20.06 -35.87
CA PHE A 305 -28.47 20.16 -37.30
C PHE A 305 -27.71 19.04 -38.03
N ALA A 306 -28.35 18.54 -39.08
CA ALA A 306 -27.79 17.60 -40.03
C ALA A 306 -28.15 18.04 -41.46
N PRO A 307 -27.24 17.90 -42.44
CA PRO A 307 -27.56 18.11 -43.85
C PRO A 307 -28.71 17.22 -44.33
N LEU A 308 -29.43 17.66 -45.36
CA LEU A 308 -30.47 16.83 -46.02
C LEU A 308 -29.91 15.48 -46.52
N THR A 309 -28.62 15.45 -46.86
CA THR A 309 -27.93 14.27 -47.37
C THR A 309 -27.49 13.30 -46.29
N THR A 310 -27.73 13.57 -45.00
CA THR A 310 -27.40 12.63 -43.92
C THR A 310 -28.21 11.34 -44.03
N PHE A 311 -29.48 11.43 -44.44
CA PHE A 311 -30.37 10.29 -44.67
C PHE A 311 -30.88 10.30 -46.11
N PRO A 312 -30.04 9.94 -47.11
CA PRO A 312 -30.37 10.12 -48.52
C PRO A 312 -31.62 9.35 -48.98
N SER A 313 -31.94 8.22 -48.36
CA SER A 313 -33.12 7.40 -48.69
C SER A 313 -34.37 7.98 -48.05
N LEU A 314 -34.33 8.35 -46.77
CA LEU A 314 -35.45 9.05 -46.10
C LEU A 314 -35.77 10.41 -46.73
N MET A 315 -34.75 11.12 -47.21
CA MET A 315 -34.86 12.46 -47.79
C MET A 315 -34.80 12.46 -49.32
N ALA A 316 -35.00 11.30 -49.97
CA ALA A 316 -34.83 11.17 -51.42
C ALA A 316 -35.67 12.18 -52.21
N LYS A 317 -36.92 12.41 -51.78
CA LYS A 317 -37.83 13.38 -52.39
C LYS A 317 -37.30 14.81 -52.24
N GLU A 318 -36.94 15.19 -51.02
CA GLU A 318 -36.45 16.53 -50.71
C GLU A 318 -35.12 16.83 -51.40
N ILE A 319 -34.25 15.83 -51.56
CA ILE A 319 -32.99 15.96 -52.29
C ILE A 319 -33.25 16.17 -53.78
N VAL A 320 -34.28 15.53 -54.36
CA VAL A 320 -34.70 15.78 -55.74
C VAL A 320 -35.29 17.19 -55.89
N ASP A 321 -36.17 17.60 -54.97
CA ASP A 321 -36.90 18.87 -55.06
C ASP A 321 -36.00 20.09 -54.71
N HIS A 322 -35.17 19.97 -53.68
CA HIS A 322 -34.36 21.04 -53.10
C HIS A 322 -32.85 20.91 -53.42
N GLY A 323 -32.41 19.79 -54.01
CA GLY A 323 -31.00 19.50 -54.26
C GLY A 323 -30.27 18.98 -53.02
N LYS A 324 -28.95 18.84 -53.12
CA LYS A 324 -28.08 18.45 -51.99
C LYS A 324 -27.74 19.61 -51.04
N LYS A 325 -28.14 20.83 -51.38
CA LYS A 325 -27.83 22.03 -50.60
C LYS A 325 -28.93 22.26 -49.58
N THR A 326 -28.54 22.79 -48.43
CA THR A 326 -29.44 23.22 -47.36
C THR A 326 -30.07 24.57 -47.66
N HIS A 327 -29.46 25.35 -48.55
CA HIS A 327 -29.91 26.69 -48.96
C HIS A 327 -30.24 26.69 -50.46
N LYS A 328 -31.49 27.04 -50.80
CA LYS A 328 -31.94 27.19 -52.18
C LYS A 328 -33.15 28.12 -52.24
N ASP A 329 -33.23 28.94 -53.29
CA ASP A 329 -34.35 29.84 -53.58
C ASP A 329 -34.69 30.81 -52.40
N GLY A 330 -33.67 31.19 -51.61
CA GLY A 330 -33.77 32.14 -50.50
C GLY A 330 -34.37 31.57 -49.22
N PHE A 331 -34.50 30.25 -49.11
CA PHE A 331 -34.85 29.58 -47.87
C PHE A 331 -33.92 28.41 -47.59
N THR A 332 -33.80 28.12 -46.30
CA THR A 332 -33.02 27.01 -45.77
C THR A 332 -33.94 25.85 -45.46
N LYS A 333 -33.66 24.67 -46.02
CA LYS A 333 -34.24 23.39 -45.58
C LYS A 333 -33.14 22.54 -44.93
N GLN A 334 -33.33 22.19 -43.66
CA GLN A 334 -32.32 21.52 -42.85
C GLN A 334 -32.94 20.43 -41.98
N LEU A 335 -32.21 19.33 -41.75
CA LEU A 335 -32.63 18.36 -40.75
C LEU A 335 -32.20 18.80 -39.36
N LEU A 336 -33.05 18.53 -38.38
CA LEU A 336 -32.76 18.65 -36.97
C LEU A 336 -33.01 17.30 -36.31
N THR A 337 -31.98 16.74 -35.66
CA THR A 337 -32.10 15.54 -34.85
C THR A 337 -32.09 15.90 -33.38
N LEU A 338 -32.90 15.23 -32.57
CA LEU A 338 -32.95 15.45 -31.12
C LEU A 338 -33.48 14.23 -30.38
N PHE A 339 -33.21 14.17 -29.09
CA PHE A 339 -33.81 13.20 -28.17
C PHE A 339 -34.89 13.89 -27.33
N ASP A 340 -36.15 13.52 -27.51
CA ASP A 340 -37.31 14.06 -26.81
C ASP A 340 -37.66 13.15 -25.65
N ASN A 341 -37.38 13.61 -24.43
CA ASN A 341 -37.55 12.83 -23.21
C ASN A 341 -39.02 12.49 -22.93
N GLY A 342 -39.92 13.41 -23.27
CA GLY A 342 -41.34 13.28 -23.00
C GLY A 342 -41.69 13.30 -21.51
N ILE A 343 -42.98 13.50 -21.24
CA ILE A 343 -43.56 13.35 -19.90
C ILE A 343 -44.53 12.16 -19.93
N PRO A 344 -44.41 11.19 -19.01
CA PRO A 344 -45.36 10.09 -18.91
C PRO A 344 -46.82 10.59 -18.92
N PRO A 345 -47.72 9.97 -19.71
CA PRO A 345 -47.57 8.66 -20.35
C PRO A 345 -46.87 8.66 -21.71
N ARG A 346 -46.37 9.79 -22.22
CA ARG A 346 -45.65 9.83 -23.50
C ARG A 346 -44.23 9.27 -23.34
N PRO A 347 -43.85 8.23 -24.10
CA PRO A 347 -42.52 7.66 -24.00
C PRO A 347 -41.45 8.60 -24.57
N ALA A 348 -40.20 8.36 -24.16
CA ALA A 348 -39.06 9.04 -24.75
C ALA A 348 -38.85 8.57 -26.20
N ARG A 349 -38.46 9.49 -27.08
CA ARG A 349 -38.31 9.23 -28.52
C ARG A 349 -37.16 10.01 -29.13
N GLY A 350 -36.50 9.42 -30.11
CA GLY A 350 -35.63 10.14 -31.03
C GLY A 350 -36.43 10.73 -32.18
N LEU A 351 -36.15 11.97 -32.58
CA LEU A 351 -36.82 12.64 -33.69
C LEU A 351 -35.81 13.08 -34.75
N ILE A 352 -36.19 12.86 -36.01
CA ILE A 352 -35.63 13.56 -37.16
C ILE A 352 -36.71 14.51 -37.65
N LEU A 353 -36.43 15.81 -37.55
CA LEU A 353 -37.30 16.87 -38.03
C LEU A 353 -36.70 17.47 -39.30
N GLU A 354 -37.57 17.88 -40.21
CA GLU A 354 -37.22 18.78 -41.30
C GLU A 354 -37.72 20.17 -40.93
N LEU A 355 -36.82 21.16 -40.98
CA LEU A 355 -37.13 22.56 -40.76
C LEU A 355 -36.99 23.32 -42.08
N THR A 356 -37.94 24.22 -42.35
CA THR A 356 -37.83 25.23 -43.41
C THR A 356 -37.89 26.61 -42.76
N TYR A 357 -36.95 27.49 -43.08
CA TYR A 357 -36.92 28.88 -42.59
C TYR A 357 -36.21 29.81 -43.60
N PRO A 358 -36.46 31.13 -43.58
CA PRO A 358 -35.80 32.07 -44.49
C PRO A 358 -34.27 32.03 -44.38
N GLU A 359 -33.58 32.16 -45.52
CA GLU A 359 -32.12 32.24 -45.54
C GLU A 359 -31.66 33.61 -44.99
N GLN A 360 -30.68 33.59 -44.10
CA GLN A 360 -30.23 34.79 -43.39
C GLN A 360 -29.68 35.84 -44.37
N GLY A 361 -30.18 37.08 -44.27
CA GLY A 361 -29.78 38.19 -45.16
C GLY A 361 -30.53 38.25 -46.48
N ILE A 362 -31.46 37.33 -46.74
CA ILE A 362 -32.34 37.35 -47.91
C ILE A 362 -33.78 37.61 -47.46
N SER A 363 -34.39 38.69 -47.96
CA SER A 363 -35.80 38.99 -47.68
C SER A 363 -36.69 38.05 -48.51
N THR A 364 -37.32 37.06 -47.87
CA THR A 364 -38.25 36.14 -48.52
C THR A 364 -39.54 35.95 -47.72
N ASN A 365 -40.59 35.45 -48.37
CA ASN A 365 -41.86 35.08 -47.73
C ASN A 365 -41.89 33.60 -47.30
N ALA A 366 -40.73 32.94 -47.17
CA ALA A 366 -40.70 31.52 -46.82
C ALA A 366 -41.31 31.30 -45.42
N PRO A 367 -42.27 30.37 -45.28
CA PRO A 367 -42.86 30.08 -43.98
C PRO A 367 -41.84 29.35 -43.10
N LEU A 368 -41.84 29.65 -41.80
CA LEU A 368 -41.16 28.80 -40.82
C LEU A 368 -42.03 27.54 -40.62
N THR A 369 -41.58 26.39 -41.10
CA THR A 369 -42.30 25.11 -40.95
C THR A 369 -41.43 24.00 -40.38
N ALA A 370 -42.03 23.14 -39.57
CA ALA A 370 -41.38 21.99 -38.96
C ALA A 370 -42.20 20.73 -39.22
N ARG A 371 -41.55 19.64 -39.63
CA ARG A 371 -42.19 18.36 -39.93
C ARG A 371 -41.40 17.21 -39.33
N VAL A 372 -42.07 16.23 -38.72
CA VAL A 372 -41.45 14.96 -38.36
C VAL A 372 -41.19 14.16 -39.63
N VAL A 373 -39.92 13.88 -39.90
CA VAL A 373 -39.50 12.92 -40.94
C VAL A 373 -39.60 11.51 -40.39
N LYS A 374 -39.05 11.29 -39.19
CA LYS A 374 -39.09 10.01 -38.50
C LYS A 374 -39.04 10.17 -36.99
N ALA A 375 -39.70 9.25 -36.29
CA ALA A 375 -39.63 9.09 -34.85
C ALA A 375 -39.22 7.65 -34.51
N TYR A 376 -38.42 7.50 -33.47
CA TYR A 376 -37.92 6.21 -32.98
C TYR A 376 -38.20 6.12 -31.49
N GLU A 377 -38.80 5.02 -31.04
CA GLU A 377 -39.15 4.78 -29.65
C GLU A 377 -38.56 3.45 -29.19
N HIS A 378 -38.22 3.35 -27.91
CA HIS A 378 -37.82 2.08 -27.32
C HIS A 378 -38.95 1.04 -27.47
N PRO A 379 -38.68 -0.24 -27.78
CA PRO A 379 -39.72 -1.27 -27.97
C PRO A 379 -40.63 -1.50 -26.76
N LEU A 380 -40.12 -1.21 -25.56
CA LEU A 380 -40.87 -1.27 -24.31
C LEU A 380 -41.52 0.07 -23.90
N HIS A 381 -41.49 1.08 -24.78
CA HIS A 381 -41.96 2.44 -24.50
C HIS A 381 -41.37 3.02 -23.20
N THR A 382 -40.07 2.79 -23.00
CA THR A 382 -39.33 3.19 -21.81
C THR A 382 -39.32 4.71 -21.64
N ASP A 383 -39.49 5.16 -20.39
CA ASP A 383 -39.35 6.57 -20.02
C ASP A 383 -37.86 6.93 -19.85
N SER A 384 -37.47 8.14 -20.26
CA SER A 384 -36.18 8.72 -19.88
C SER A 384 -36.45 10.14 -19.45
N VAL A 385 -36.81 10.36 -18.18
CA VAL A 385 -37.27 11.67 -17.67
C VAL A 385 -36.21 12.79 -17.71
N SER A 386 -34.94 12.42 -17.93
CA SER A 386 -33.83 13.33 -18.20
C SER A 386 -32.79 12.63 -19.07
N GLN A 387 -31.88 13.39 -19.67
CA GLN A 387 -30.72 12.89 -20.41
C GLN A 387 -31.10 12.05 -21.64
N GLY A 388 -30.08 11.64 -22.39
CA GLY A 388 -30.23 10.81 -23.57
C GLY A 388 -29.54 11.40 -24.78
N SER A 389 -29.41 10.58 -25.81
CA SER A 389 -28.67 10.91 -27.01
C SER A 389 -29.38 10.39 -28.25
N PHE A 390 -29.26 11.15 -29.34
CA PHE A 390 -29.55 10.73 -30.69
C PHE A 390 -28.26 10.81 -31.50
N GLN A 391 -27.92 9.76 -32.24
CA GLN A 391 -26.77 9.78 -33.15
C GLN A 391 -27.08 9.07 -34.46
N ALA A 392 -26.77 9.72 -35.58
CA ALA A 392 -26.62 9.06 -36.88
C ALA A 392 -25.24 8.39 -36.92
N VAL A 393 -25.21 7.05 -36.98
CA VAL A 393 -24.00 6.24 -36.94
C VAL A 393 -23.56 5.90 -38.36
N HIS A 394 -22.45 6.50 -38.78
CA HIS A 394 -21.76 6.16 -40.02
C HIS A 394 -20.68 5.12 -39.75
N SER A 395 -20.60 4.10 -40.60
CA SER A 395 -19.70 2.97 -40.43
C SER A 395 -19.40 2.28 -41.76
N ASN A 396 -18.54 1.26 -41.72
CA ASN A 396 -18.30 0.37 -42.85
C ASN A 396 -19.58 -0.30 -43.40
N LEU A 397 -20.61 -0.50 -42.56
CA LEU A 397 -21.88 -1.12 -42.98
C LEU A 397 -22.85 -0.14 -43.67
N THR A 398 -22.65 1.16 -43.53
CA THR A 398 -23.58 2.20 -44.01
C THR A 398 -23.00 3.10 -45.12
N GLN A 399 -21.86 2.75 -45.70
CA GLN A 399 -21.17 3.57 -46.71
C GLN A 399 -22.04 3.95 -47.92
N ASN A 400 -22.98 3.09 -48.31
CA ASN A 400 -23.85 3.27 -49.47
C ASN A 400 -25.36 3.28 -49.12
N SER A 401 -25.69 3.52 -47.85
CA SER A 401 -27.07 3.56 -47.36
C SER A 401 -27.25 4.71 -46.38
N ASP A 402 -28.46 4.84 -45.84
CA ASP A 402 -28.69 5.71 -44.69
C ASP A 402 -27.88 5.19 -43.48
N PRO A 403 -27.37 6.08 -42.62
CA PRO A 403 -26.73 5.69 -41.38
C PRO A 403 -27.73 4.99 -40.47
N HIS A 404 -27.22 4.15 -39.57
CA HIS A 404 -28.03 3.65 -38.47
C HIS A 404 -28.36 4.78 -37.51
N VAL A 405 -29.43 4.63 -36.74
CA VAL A 405 -29.85 5.57 -35.71
C VAL A 405 -29.64 4.92 -34.35
N LEU A 406 -28.77 5.50 -33.54
CA LEU A 406 -28.52 5.08 -32.16
C LEU A 406 -29.23 6.04 -31.20
N LEU A 407 -30.09 5.49 -30.35
CA LEU A 407 -30.72 6.20 -29.24
C LEU A 407 -30.16 5.71 -27.91
N GLY A 408 -29.63 6.63 -27.11
CA GLY A 408 -29.26 6.39 -25.71
C GLY A 408 -30.35 6.91 -24.77
N PHE A 409 -30.92 6.03 -23.95
CA PHE A 409 -31.89 6.38 -22.90
C PHE A 409 -31.13 6.60 -21.60
N GLY A 410 -30.54 7.80 -21.46
CA GLY A 410 -29.45 8.01 -20.50
C GLY A 410 -29.82 7.82 -19.03
N TRP A 411 -31.06 8.18 -18.65
CA TRP A 411 -31.59 7.94 -17.31
C TRP A 411 -31.78 6.45 -16.98
N GLN A 412 -31.88 5.59 -18.00
CA GLN A 412 -32.20 4.17 -17.87
C GLN A 412 -31.05 3.24 -18.26
N GLY A 413 -29.82 3.75 -18.46
CA GLY A 413 -28.64 2.93 -18.75
C GLY A 413 -28.85 1.93 -19.91
N THR A 414 -29.58 2.36 -20.94
CA THR A 414 -30.05 1.52 -22.05
C THR A 414 -29.87 2.26 -23.37
N TRP A 415 -29.65 1.54 -24.45
CA TRP A 415 -29.57 2.09 -25.80
C TRP A 415 -30.11 1.13 -26.84
N THR A 416 -30.63 1.70 -27.92
CA THR A 416 -31.20 0.95 -29.04
C THR A 416 -30.68 1.49 -30.36
N GLU A 417 -30.43 0.59 -31.31
CA GLU A 417 -29.94 0.91 -32.66
C GLU A 417 -30.99 0.50 -33.69
N TYR A 418 -31.26 1.35 -34.68
CA TYR A 418 -32.25 1.15 -35.74
C TYR A 418 -31.65 1.38 -37.12
N LEU A 419 -32.23 0.76 -38.15
CA LEU A 419 -32.15 1.31 -39.49
C LEU A 419 -32.88 2.65 -39.53
N ALA A 420 -32.49 3.53 -40.47
CA ALA A 420 -33.14 4.83 -40.64
C ALA A 420 -34.66 4.72 -40.87
N ASP A 421 -35.15 3.64 -41.47
CA ASP A 421 -36.58 3.40 -41.65
C ASP A 421 -37.36 3.01 -40.37
N GLY A 422 -36.68 2.90 -39.22
CA GLY A 422 -37.26 2.55 -37.93
C GLY A 422 -37.23 1.06 -37.57
N THR A 423 -36.64 0.21 -38.41
CA THR A 423 -36.43 -1.20 -38.10
C THR A 423 -35.43 -1.36 -36.96
N LEU A 424 -35.82 -2.00 -35.86
CA LEU A 424 -34.95 -2.26 -34.70
C LEU A 424 -33.85 -3.26 -35.06
N LEU A 425 -32.59 -2.90 -34.77
CA LEU A 425 -31.42 -3.75 -34.95
C LEU A 425 -30.92 -4.32 -33.62
N CYS A 426 -30.73 -3.46 -32.62
CA CYS A 426 -30.24 -3.87 -31.30
C CYS A 426 -30.94 -3.15 -30.17
N ASP A 427 -31.12 -3.85 -29.06
CA ASP A 427 -31.61 -3.32 -27.80
C ASP A 427 -30.69 -3.83 -26.68
N SER A 428 -29.93 -2.91 -26.10
CA SER A 428 -28.80 -3.20 -25.21
C SER A 428 -28.90 -2.40 -23.91
N ARG A 429 -28.54 -3.02 -22.79
CA ARG A 429 -28.67 -2.41 -21.46
C ARG A 429 -27.61 -2.89 -20.49
N ILE A 430 -27.29 -2.00 -19.54
CA ILE A 430 -26.44 -2.28 -18.37
C ILE A 430 -27.24 -2.29 -17.06
N VAL A 431 -28.56 -2.20 -17.16
CA VAL A 431 -29.52 -2.27 -16.06
C VAL A 431 -30.44 -3.48 -16.23
N VAL A 432 -30.99 -3.95 -15.12
CA VAL A 432 -32.03 -4.97 -15.06
C VAL A 432 -33.39 -4.48 -15.57
N GLU A 433 -34.20 -5.37 -16.13
CA GLU A 433 -35.53 -5.08 -16.70
C GLU A 433 -36.49 -4.52 -15.66
N LYS A 434 -36.48 -5.05 -14.43
CA LYS A 434 -37.22 -4.44 -13.32
C LYS A 434 -36.83 -2.97 -13.10
N GLY A 435 -35.56 -2.62 -13.33
CA GLY A 435 -35.06 -1.25 -13.27
C GLY A 435 -35.69 -0.37 -14.34
N LEU A 436 -35.78 -0.86 -15.59
CA LEU A 436 -36.44 -0.17 -16.70
C LEU A 436 -37.93 0.06 -16.48
N GLN A 437 -38.59 -0.91 -15.86
CA GLN A 437 -40.04 -0.87 -15.60
C GLN A 437 -40.40 -0.09 -14.33
N THR A 438 -39.42 0.50 -13.61
CA THR A 438 -39.67 1.32 -12.43
C THR A 438 -39.49 2.81 -12.79
N PRO A 439 -40.57 3.54 -13.11
CA PRO A 439 -40.46 4.91 -13.62
C PRO A 439 -39.73 5.85 -12.65
N GLY A 440 -38.92 6.75 -13.19
CA GLY A 440 -38.31 7.86 -12.45
C GLY A 440 -37.24 7.49 -11.41
N LYS A 441 -36.72 6.26 -11.36
CA LYS A 441 -35.72 5.86 -10.33
C LYS A 441 -34.25 5.99 -10.72
N GLY A 442 -33.91 5.89 -12.01
CA GLY A 442 -32.55 6.16 -12.51
C GLY A 442 -31.44 5.42 -11.77
N TYR A 443 -31.62 4.13 -11.48
CA TYR A 443 -30.70 3.37 -10.64
C TYR A 443 -29.29 3.22 -11.25
N VAL A 444 -29.25 3.03 -12.57
CA VAL A 444 -28.04 2.92 -13.39
C VAL A 444 -28.26 3.84 -14.56
N GLN A 445 -27.31 4.75 -14.79
CA GLN A 445 -27.42 5.82 -15.78
C GLN A 445 -26.15 5.85 -16.64
N SER A 446 -26.28 6.40 -17.83
CA SER A 446 -25.18 6.87 -18.66
C SER A 446 -25.70 8.05 -19.47
N TYR A 447 -25.25 9.27 -19.15
CA TYR A 447 -25.81 10.51 -19.71
C TYR A 447 -26.09 10.45 -21.22
N SER A 448 -25.12 9.94 -21.97
CA SER A 448 -25.23 9.61 -23.38
C SER A 448 -24.70 8.20 -23.62
N VAL A 449 -25.15 7.58 -24.71
CA VAL A 449 -24.49 6.42 -25.33
C VAL A 449 -24.24 6.78 -26.80
N LEU A 450 -23.00 6.66 -27.23
CA LEU A 450 -22.54 7.09 -28.56
C LEU A 450 -21.66 6.01 -29.20
N LYS A 451 -21.55 6.01 -30.53
CA LYS A 451 -20.63 5.16 -31.30
C LYS A 451 -19.66 6.00 -32.11
N PHE A 452 -18.37 5.67 -32.04
CA PHE A 452 -17.32 6.34 -32.82
C PHE A 452 -16.24 5.36 -33.26
N PRO A 453 -15.56 5.62 -34.39
CA PRO A 453 -14.31 4.95 -34.70
C PRO A 453 -13.24 5.48 -33.73
N TRP A 454 -12.45 4.58 -33.16
CA TRP A 454 -11.38 4.95 -32.24
C TRP A 454 -10.20 4.02 -32.39
N LYS A 455 -9.02 4.60 -32.58
CA LYS A 455 -7.76 3.86 -32.70
C LYS A 455 -6.78 4.41 -31.68
N ALA A 456 -6.34 3.55 -30.77
CA ALA A 456 -5.47 3.95 -29.68
C ALA A 456 -4.44 2.89 -29.33
N THR A 457 -3.28 3.38 -28.88
CA THR A 457 -2.20 2.56 -28.33
C THR A 457 -1.77 3.22 -27.03
N PRO A 458 -2.16 2.67 -25.86
CA PRO A 458 -1.87 3.27 -24.57
C PRO A 458 -0.38 3.50 -24.35
N HIS A 459 -0.02 4.57 -23.63
CA HIS A 459 1.37 4.85 -23.28
C HIS A 459 1.97 3.86 -22.26
N TYR A 460 1.11 3.18 -21.49
CA TYR A 460 1.50 2.15 -20.52
C TYR A 460 1.52 0.75 -21.16
N PRO A 461 2.35 -0.19 -20.67
CA PRO A 461 2.45 -1.53 -21.24
C PRO A 461 1.20 -2.39 -20.96
N PRO A 462 0.99 -3.49 -21.72
CA PRO A 462 0.04 -4.53 -21.35
C PRO A 462 0.41 -5.15 -19.99
N VAL A 463 -0.58 -5.68 -19.28
CA VAL A 463 -0.41 -6.31 -17.97
C VAL A 463 -0.69 -7.80 -18.07
N ALA A 464 0.20 -8.64 -17.52
CA ALA A 464 0.02 -10.08 -17.45
C ALA A 464 0.19 -10.62 -16.02
N VAL A 465 -0.60 -11.64 -15.67
CA VAL A 465 -0.65 -12.23 -14.33
C VAL A 465 -0.80 -13.75 -14.42
N PRO A 466 -0.14 -14.55 -13.57
CA PRO A 466 -0.37 -15.99 -13.52
C PRO A 466 -1.82 -16.34 -13.16
N GLY A 467 -2.33 -17.40 -13.77
CA GLY A 467 -3.57 -18.06 -13.39
C GLY A 467 -3.50 -18.68 -12.00
N LYS A 468 -4.66 -18.97 -11.41
CA LYS A 468 -4.76 -19.47 -10.01
C LYS A 468 -4.00 -20.78 -9.79
N ASP A 469 -4.08 -21.69 -10.75
CA ASP A 469 -3.42 -22.99 -10.75
C ASP A 469 -2.01 -22.94 -11.36
N LYS A 470 -1.56 -21.74 -11.78
CA LYS A 470 -0.28 -21.47 -12.44
C LYS A 470 -0.08 -22.31 -13.71
N THR A 471 -1.17 -22.71 -14.38
CA THR A 471 -1.10 -23.40 -15.68
C THR A 471 -1.29 -22.45 -16.86
N SER A 472 -1.70 -21.21 -16.60
CA SER A 472 -1.95 -20.18 -17.59
C SER A 472 -1.48 -18.80 -17.13
N VAL A 473 -1.50 -17.84 -18.05
CA VAL A 473 -1.27 -16.42 -17.81
C VAL A 473 -2.44 -15.62 -18.39
N PHE A 474 -3.02 -14.74 -17.60
CA PHE A 474 -4.04 -13.79 -18.03
C PHE A 474 -3.37 -12.50 -18.44
N VAL A 475 -3.67 -11.99 -19.64
CA VAL A 475 -3.12 -10.75 -20.19
C VAL A 475 -4.23 -9.80 -20.66
N SER A 476 -4.06 -8.51 -20.43
CA SER A 476 -4.93 -7.45 -20.97
C SER A 476 -4.15 -6.15 -21.23
N TRP A 477 -4.72 -5.25 -22.03
CA TRP A 477 -4.15 -3.92 -22.28
C TRP A 477 -5.25 -2.87 -22.41
N ASN A 478 -5.50 -2.16 -21.31
CA ASN A 478 -6.59 -1.20 -21.21
C ASN A 478 -6.50 -0.09 -22.26
N GLY A 479 -7.36 -0.13 -23.27
CA GLY A 479 -7.46 0.87 -24.34
C GLY A 479 -6.71 0.55 -25.62
N ALA A 480 -5.99 -0.57 -25.71
CA ALA A 480 -5.34 -0.94 -26.97
C ALA A 480 -6.36 -1.51 -27.95
N THR A 481 -6.60 -0.81 -29.07
CA THR A 481 -7.63 -1.18 -30.05
C THR A 481 -7.11 -2.08 -31.17
N GLU A 482 -5.79 -2.07 -31.41
CA GLU A 482 -5.16 -2.75 -32.55
C GLU A 482 -4.57 -4.12 -32.22
N VAL A 483 -4.77 -4.63 -30.99
CA VAL A 483 -4.24 -5.93 -30.60
C VAL A 483 -5.06 -7.03 -31.26
N PHE A 484 -4.45 -7.76 -32.18
CA PHE A 484 -5.04 -8.90 -32.85
C PHE A 484 -4.73 -10.22 -32.13
N SER A 485 -3.49 -10.36 -31.62
CA SER A 485 -3.02 -11.58 -30.96
C SER A 485 -1.94 -11.30 -29.92
N TRP A 486 -1.71 -12.27 -29.06
CA TRP A 486 -0.72 -12.24 -27.99
C TRP A 486 0.34 -13.31 -28.23
N GLN A 487 1.63 -12.95 -28.12
CA GLN A 487 2.73 -13.89 -28.18
C GLN A 487 3.37 -14.05 -26.80
N LEU A 488 3.16 -15.21 -26.17
CA LEU A 488 3.84 -15.61 -24.95
C LEU A 488 5.26 -16.09 -25.28
N SER A 489 6.24 -15.57 -24.55
CA SER A 489 7.60 -16.11 -24.51
C SER A 489 8.00 -16.44 -23.08
N VAL A 490 8.78 -17.51 -22.94
CA VAL A 490 9.23 -18.06 -21.65
C VAL A 490 10.75 -17.97 -21.58
N LEU A 491 11.29 -17.74 -20.38
CA LEU A 491 12.74 -17.73 -20.17
C LEU A 491 13.23 -19.16 -19.87
N ILE A 492 14.07 -19.71 -20.75
CA ILE A 492 14.67 -21.05 -20.60
C ILE A 492 16.17 -20.94 -20.88
N ASN A 493 17.01 -21.41 -19.96
CA ASN A 493 18.47 -21.32 -20.04
C ASN A 493 18.96 -19.88 -20.33
N ASP A 494 18.42 -18.90 -19.62
CA ASP A 494 18.71 -17.46 -19.77
C ASP A 494 18.46 -16.89 -21.18
N GLN A 495 17.61 -17.55 -21.97
CA GLN A 495 17.21 -17.11 -23.30
C GLN A 495 15.69 -17.08 -23.42
N TRP A 496 15.15 -16.01 -24.02
CA TRP A 496 13.73 -15.89 -24.30
C TRP A 496 13.36 -16.76 -25.50
N GLN A 497 12.39 -17.65 -25.31
CA GLN A 497 11.88 -18.54 -26.36
C GLN A 497 10.38 -18.28 -26.54
N GLN A 498 9.97 -18.04 -27.78
CA GLN A 498 8.55 -17.94 -28.13
C GLN A 498 7.89 -19.29 -27.89
N HIS A 499 6.73 -19.28 -27.22
CA HIS A 499 6.04 -20.49 -26.83
C HIS A 499 4.68 -20.63 -27.51
N ARG A 500 3.76 -19.69 -27.26
CA ARG A 500 2.38 -19.78 -27.72
C ARG A 500 1.90 -18.43 -28.23
N LYS A 501 1.16 -18.46 -29.33
CA LYS A 501 0.44 -17.32 -29.88
C LYS A 501 -1.06 -17.55 -29.72
N GLU A 502 -1.77 -16.61 -29.12
CA GLU A 502 -3.21 -16.70 -28.82
C GLU A 502 -3.96 -15.51 -29.44
N LEU A 503 -5.14 -15.74 -30.01
CA LEU A 503 -5.96 -14.65 -30.56
C LEU A 503 -6.64 -13.86 -29.44
N LYS A 504 -6.77 -12.54 -29.62
CA LYS A 504 -7.53 -11.71 -28.67
C LYS A 504 -9.02 -11.81 -29.01
N HIS A 505 -9.81 -12.40 -28.11
CA HIS A 505 -11.26 -12.53 -28.28
C HIS A 505 -12.08 -11.54 -27.45
N SER A 506 -11.56 -11.08 -26.32
CA SER A 506 -12.23 -10.10 -25.43
C SER A 506 -11.18 -9.17 -24.81
N PHE A 507 -11.51 -8.47 -23.72
CA PHE A 507 -10.57 -7.61 -22.99
C PHE A 507 -9.36 -8.37 -22.43
N GLU A 508 -9.62 -9.54 -21.84
CA GLU A 508 -8.63 -10.37 -21.16
C GLU A 508 -8.49 -11.70 -21.88
N THR A 509 -7.25 -12.11 -22.16
CA THR A 509 -6.94 -13.39 -22.80
C THR A 509 -6.18 -14.27 -21.82
N GLU A 510 -6.63 -15.51 -21.68
CA GLU A 510 -5.91 -16.55 -20.95
C GLU A 510 -5.03 -17.32 -21.94
N ILE A 511 -3.75 -17.47 -21.62
CA ILE A 511 -2.77 -18.18 -22.46
C ILE A 511 -2.15 -19.29 -21.63
N ASP A 512 -2.29 -20.54 -22.09
CA ASP A 512 -1.69 -21.68 -21.41
C ASP A 512 -0.16 -21.60 -21.41
N LEU A 513 0.42 -22.00 -20.27
CA LEU A 513 1.85 -22.20 -20.11
C LEU A 513 2.27 -23.57 -20.69
N PRO A 514 3.56 -23.77 -21.00
CA PRO A 514 4.06 -25.08 -21.43
C PRO A 514 3.83 -26.15 -20.35
N ASN A 515 3.46 -27.37 -20.76
CA ASN A 515 3.37 -28.53 -19.86
C ASN A 515 4.71 -28.83 -19.15
N LYS A 516 4.63 -29.49 -17.99
CA LYS A 516 5.74 -29.93 -17.12
C LYS A 516 6.84 -30.78 -17.80
N ASP A 517 6.70 -31.12 -19.08
CA ASP A 517 7.57 -32.00 -19.86
C ASP A 517 8.77 -31.31 -20.53
N LEU A 518 8.93 -29.98 -20.39
CA LEU A 518 10.18 -29.31 -20.74
C LEU A 518 11.23 -29.64 -19.67
N GLY A 519 11.90 -30.77 -19.86
CA GLY A 519 12.87 -31.35 -18.93
C GLY A 519 13.75 -30.33 -18.20
N ARG A 520 13.67 -30.38 -16.87
CA ARG A 520 14.58 -29.77 -15.87
C ARG A 520 14.42 -28.29 -15.49
N GLY A 521 13.30 -27.62 -15.78
CA GLY A 521 13.04 -26.31 -15.18
C GLY A 521 11.56 -25.93 -15.15
N LEU A 522 11.02 -25.64 -13.96
CA LEU A 522 9.73 -24.95 -13.83
C LEU A 522 9.87 -23.56 -14.51
N VAL A 523 9.00 -23.24 -15.47
CA VAL A 523 8.96 -21.90 -16.07
C VAL A 523 8.71 -20.89 -14.96
N ARG A 524 9.64 -19.95 -14.80
CA ARG A 524 9.56 -18.90 -13.76
C ARG A 524 9.17 -17.56 -14.36
N TYR A 525 9.84 -17.15 -15.43
CA TYR A 525 9.66 -15.83 -16.02
C TYR A 525 9.01 -15.93 -17.39
N VAL A 526 8.01 -15.09 -17.60
CA VAL A 526 7.32 -14.96 -18.89
C VAL A 526 7.18 -13.51 -19.29
N ILE A 527 7.04 -13.29 -20.59
CA ILE A 527 6.69 -12.01 -21.19
C ILE A 527 5.59 -12.28 -22.22
N VAL A 528 4.69 -11.32 -22.38
CA VAL A 528 3.66 -11.39 -23.42
C VAL A 528 3.77 -10.16 -24.30
N GLU A 529 3.84 -10.38 -25.61
CA GLU A 529 3.89 -9.33 -26.63
C GLU A 529 2.52 -9.19 -27.31
N ALA A 530 2.01 -7.97 -27.39
CA ALA A 530 0.81 -7.64 -28.14
C ALA A 530 1.17 -7.45 -29.62
N LEU A 531 0.48 -8.15 -30.51
CA LEU A 531 0.71 -8.12 -31.96
C LEU A 531 -0.50 -7.57 -32.70
N ASP A 532 -0.25 -6.79 -33.76
CA ASP A 532 -1.28 -6.40 -34.72
C ASP A 532 -1.63 -7.55 -35.71
N GLU A 533 -2.57 -7.28 -36.61
CA GLU A 533 -3.03 -8.25 -37.63
C GLU A 533 -1.91 -8.74 -38.56
N ASN A 534 -0.85 -7.94 -38.75
CA ASN A 534 0.30 -8.25 -39.59
C ASN A 534 1.44 -8.93 -38.79
N GLY A 535 1.26 -9.12 -37.48
CA GLY A 535 2.25 -9.72 -36.60
C GLY A 535 3.32 -8.75 -36.09
N LYS A 536 3.15 -7.43 -36.26
CA LYS A 536 4.05 -6.43 -35.70
C LYS A 536 3.79 -6.26 -34.20
N VAL A 537 4.87 -6.19 -33.41
CA VAL A 537 4.79 -5.93 -31.97
C VAL A 537 4.32 -4.49 -31.72
N LEU A 538 3.21 -4.34 -31.00
CA LEU A 538 2.64 -3.07 -30.57
C LEU A 538 3.12 -2.67 -29.17
N GLY A 539 3.28 -3.65 -28.28
CA GLY A 539 3.68 -3.46 -26.89
C GLY A 539 4.02 -4.79 -26.22
N LYS A 540 4.62 -4.71 -25.03
CA LYS A 540 5.11 -5.89 -24.30
C LYS A 540 4.94 -5.71 -22.81
N THR A 541 4.60 -6.78 -22.11
CA THR A 541 4.46 -6.76 -20.65
C THR A 541 5.82 -6.58 -19.99
N ASP A 542 5.82 -6.12 -18.74
CA ASP A 542 6.96 -6.37 -17.86
C ASP A 542 7.21 -7.89 -17.72
N ILE A 543 8.40 -8.27 -17.24
CA ILE A 543 8.70 -9.66 -16.92
C ILE A 543 7.78 -10.11 -15.79
N VAL A 544 6.96 -11.11 -16.08
CA VAL A 544 6.05 -11.73 -15.10
C VAL A 544 6.76 -12.91 -14.45
N ASP A 545 7.02 -12.79 -13.15
CA ASP A 545 7.44 -13.93 -12.32
C ASP A 545 6.20 -14.74 -11.91
N LEU A 546 6.03 -15.92 -12.50
CA LEU A 546 4.94 -16.86 -12.24
C LEU A 546 4.95 -17.39 -10.80
N TRP A 547 6.08 -17.29 -10.10
CA TRP A 547 6.20 -17.76 -8.73
C TRP A 547 5.82 -16.67 -7.72
N ALA A 548 5.65 -15.43 -8.18
CA ALA A 548 5.41 -14.27 -7.34
C ALA A 548 3.96 -13.73 -7.42
N LYS A 549 2.92 -14.44 -6.92
CA LYS A 549 1.63 -13.77 -6.57
C LYS A 549 0.95 -14.39 -5.34
N GLY A 550 0.41 -13.61 -4.38
CA GLY A 550 -0.15 -12.25 -4.52
C GLY A 550 -0.05 -11.29 -3.31
N LEU A 551 1.11 -10.68 -3.11
CA LEU A 551 1.33 -9.61 -2.12
C LEU A 551 2.01 -8.34 -2.69
N VAL A 552 2.77 -8.47 -3.79
CA VAL A 552 3.49 -7.35 -4.42
C VAL A 552 2.56 -6.18 -4.75
N SER A 553 1.33 -6.45 -5.21
CA SER A 553 0.39 -5.38 -5.61
C SER A 553 -0.26 -4.62 -4.44
N ARG A 554 -0.20 -5.13 -3.21
CA ARG A 554 -0.65 -4.41 -1.99
C ARG A 554 0.49 -3.72 -1.26
N ILE A 555 1.73 -4.18 -1.49
CA ILE A 555 2.96 -3.53 -0.99
C ILE A 555 3.38 -2.35 -1.88
N THR A 556 3.14 -2.40 -3.19
CA THR A 556 3.37 -1.23 -4.08
C THR A 556 2.52 0.00 -3.76
N GLN A 557 1.44 -0.16 -2.99
CA GLN A 557 0.64 0.96 -2.47
C GLN A 557 1.16 1.54 -1.14
N MET A 558 2.30 1.08 -0.63
CA MET A 558 3.09 1.85 0.33
C MET A 558 3.81 2.97 -0.42
N THR A 559 3.05 3.98 -0.83
CA THR A 559 3.64 5.30 -1.11
C THR A 559 4.24 5.83 0.20
N PRO A 560 5.36 6.59 0.15
CA PRO A 560 5.63 7.51 1.25
C PRO A 560 4.37 8.36 1.40
N LEU A 561 3.85 8.50 2.62
CA LEU A 561 2.79 9.47 2.89
C LEU A 561 3.38 10.88 2.68
N SER A 562 3.47 11.29 1.41
CA SER A 562 3.64 12.69 1.02
C SER A 562 2.29 13.35 1.16
N GLY A 563 1.93 13.72 2.38
CA GLY A 563 0.66 14.39 2.65
C GLY A 563 0.33 14.47 4.14
N GLY A 564 0.75 15.58 4.76
CA GLY A 564 0.04 16.26 5.83
C GLY A 564 -0.23 15.51 7.13
N GLY A 565 0.62 15.75 8.14
CA GLY A 565 0.24 15.73 9.55
C GLY A 565 0.21 14.36 10.23
N GLY A 566 1.26 14.04 11.00
CA GLY A 566 1.16 13.08 12.10
C GLY A 566 2.24 12.00 12.17
N PHE A 567 2.73 11.47 11.04
CA PHE A 567 3.74 10.40 11.06
C PHE A 567 5.16 10.88 10.71
N GLY A 568 5.28 11.89 9.85
CA GLY A 568 6.58 12.41 9.38
C GLY A 568 7.37 13.27 10.37
N SER A 569 6.80 13.59 11.54
CA SER A 569 7.42 14.47 12.54
C SER A 569 7.91 13.75 13.81
N TRP A 570 7.68 12.44 13.95
CA TRP A 570 7.92 11.73 15.21
C TRP A 570 8.89 10.55 15.11
N VAL A 571 9.23 10.09 13.90
CA VAL A 571 10.39 9.23 13.66
C VAL A 571 11.48 10.12 13.08
N GLY A 572 12.32 10.67 13.96
CA GLY A 572 13.51 11.42 13.56
C GLY A 572 14.33 10.59 12.58
N PHE A 573 14.31 11.01 11.33
CA PHE A 573 15.16 10.66 10.19
C PHE A 573 16.04 9.40 10.34
N LEU A 574 15.81 8.40 9.46
CA LEU A 574 16.71 7.30 9.04
C LEU A 574 16.83 6.04 9.92
N VAL A 575 15.71 5.38 10.23
CA VAL A 575 15.68 3.92 10.49
C VAL A 575 15.43 3.18 9.18
N VAL A 576 16.42 2.44 8.69
CA VAL A 576 16.30 1.57 7.50
C VAL A 576 15.60 0.30 7.89
N ILE A 577 14.56 -0.11 7.17
CA ILE A 577 13.94 -1.42 7.36
C ILE A 577 13.94 -2.13 6.02
N ALA A 578 14.81 -3.13 5.83
CA ALA A 578 14.62 -4.08 4.73
C ALA A 578 13.48 -5.02 5.13
N VAL A 579 12.43 -5.12 4.33
CA VAL A 579 11.27 -5.99 4.59
C VAL A 579 11.19 -7.03 3.49
N VAL A 580 11.23 -8.29 3.87
CA VAL A 580 10.74 -9.37 3.03
C VAL A 580 9.53 -9.95 3.72
N VAL A 581 8.36 -9.73 3.12
CA VAL A 581 7.27 -10.70 3.27
C VAL A 581 7.46 -11.67 2.11
N PHE A 582 7.14 -12.96 2.30
CA PHE A 582 7.37 -14.10 1.39
C PHE A 582 6.95 -13.96 -0.11
N ILE A 583 6.57 -12.77 -0.56
CA ILE A 583 6.08 -12.45 -1.89
C ILE A 583 6.68 -11.11 -2.41
N ALA A 584 7.49 -10.37 -1.65
CA ALA A 584 8.17 -9.14 -2.11
C ALA A 584 9.41 -8.81 -1.26
N ASP A 585 10.53 -8.48 -1.92
CA ASP A 585 11.77 -8.00 -1.31
C ASP A 585 11.99 -6.51 -1.59
N ARG A 586 12.18 -5.72 -0.53
CA ARG A 586 12.38 -4.27 -0.63
C ARG A 586 13.50 -3.82 0.31
N GLY A 587 14.42 -3.00 -0.23
CA GLY A 587 15.36 -2.21 0.55
C GLY A 587 14.93 -0.75 0.60
N TYR A 588 14.96 -0.13 1.77
CA TYR A 588 14.64 1.29 1.96
C TYR A 588 15.81 1.99 2.68
N GLY A 589 16.09 3.25 2.36
CA GLY A 589 17.18 4.02 2.97
C GLY A 589 18.59 3.49 2.67
N TYR A 590 19.52 3.58 3.63
CA TYR A 590 20.96 3.39 3.42
C TYR A 590 21.57 2.25 4.27
N ALA A 591 22.19 1.27 3.60
CA ALA A 591 23.05 0.28 4.23
C ALA A 591 24.27 0.92 4.91
N ILE A 592 24.81 1.99 4.31
CA ILE A 592 25.88 2.82 4.86
C ILE A 592 25.54 4.28 4.54
N LEU A 593 25.50 5.12 5.58
CA LEU A 593 25.26 6.55 5.42
C LEU A 593 26.46 7.25 4.77
N PRO A 594 26.22 8.30 3.97
CA PRO A 594 24.90 8.82 3.59
C PRO A 594 24.36 8.26 2.25
N ASP A 595 25.11 7.42 1.51
CA ASP A 595 24.87 7.22 0.08
C ASP A 595 24.82 5.75 -0.40
N VAL A 596 25.17 4.76 0.42
CA VAL A 596 25.06 3.34 0.03
C VAL A 596 23.65 2.84 0.33
N LYS A 597 22.82 2.73 -0.70
CA LYS A 597 21.43 2.29 -0.56
C LYS A 597 21.32 0.84 -0.06
N ALA A 598 20.36 0.61 0.82
CA ALA A 598 19.99 -0.74 1.23
C ALA A 598 19.26 -1.47 0.10
N THR A 599 19.59 -2.74 -0.07
CA THR A 599 18.99 -3.67 -1.04
C THR A 599 18.60 -4.97 -0.34
N PRO A 600 17.73 -5.79 -0.96
CA PRO A 600 17.44 -7.13 -0.47
C PRO A 600 18.65 -8.05 -0.28
N ASP A 601 19.75 -7.80 -1.02
CA ASP A 601 21.00 -8.56 -0.94
C ASP A 601 22.04 -7.93 -0.01
N THR A 602 21.72 -6.81 0.64
CA THR A 602 22.58 -6.22 1.68
C THR A 602 22.73 -7.20 2.83
N LEU A 603 23.95 -7.34 3.35
CA LEU A 603 24.27 -8.19 4.48
C LEU A 603 24.13 -7.42 5.79
N TRP A 604 23.46 -8.03 6.77
CA TRP A 604 23.18 -7.50 8.08
C TRP A 604 23.59 -8.52 9.14
N PHE A 605 24.11 -8.04 10.28
CA PHE A 605 24.17 -8.89 11.47
C PHE A 605 22.75 -9.21 11.91
N THR A 606 22.40 -10.49 12.00
CA THR A 606 21.03 -10.92 12.34
C THR A 606 20.89 -11.32 13.81
N GLY A 607 21.98 -11.24 14.57
CA GLY A 607 22.03 -11.46 16.00
C GLY A 607 21.40 -12.76 16.42
N SER A 608 20.63 -12.73 17.52
CA SER A 608 20.05 -13.91 18.14
C SER A 608 19.13 -14.76 17.26
N THR A 609 18.72 -14.32 16.08
CA THR A 609 18.06 -15.21 15.11
C THR A 609 18.98 -16.38 14.69
N THR A 610 20.29 -16.25 14.89
CA THR A 610 21.29 -17.34 14.78
C THR A 610 20.91 -18.59 15.58
N LYS A 611 20.25 -18.42 16.73
CA LYS A 611 19.82 -19.52 17.61
C LYS A 611 18.93 -20.53 16.89
N ALA A 612 18.10 -20.07 15.96
CA ALA A 612 17.28 -20.93 15.12
C ALA A 612 18.12 -21.85 14.22
N PHE A 613 19.23 -21.35 13.66
CA PHE A 613 20.16 -22.18 12.87
C PHE A 613 20.92 -23.17 13.75
N THR A 614 21.36 -22.75 14.94
CA THR A 614 22.01 -23.64 15.92
C THR A 614 21.10 -24.79 16.33
N ALA A 615 19.83 -24.49 16.62
CA ALA A 615 18.82 -25.49 16.93
C ALA A 615 18.55 -26.43 15.74
N ALA A 616 18.47 -25.89 14.52
CA ALA A 616 18.28 -26.70 13.31
C ALA A 616 19.47 -27.63 13.02
N ALA A 617 20.71 -27.15 13.23
CA ALA A 617 21.89 -27.99 13.12
C ALA A 617 21.92 -29.08 14.20
N ALA A 618 21.54 -28.77 15.43
CA ALA A 618 21.39 -29.76 16.49
C ALA A 618 20.34 -30.82 16.14
N ALA A 619 19.19 -30.40 15.60
CA ALA A 619 18.13 -31.31 15.20
C ALA A 619 18.58 -32.23 14.04
N LEU A 620 19.31 -31.69 13.06
CA LEU A 620 19.91 -32.48 11.99
C LEU A 620 20.88 -33.54 12.53
N VAL A 621 21.76 -33.16 13.47
CA VAL A 621 22.70 -34.09 14.11
C VAL A 621 21.97 -35.16 14.94
N VAL A 622 20.95 -34.78 15.72
CA VAL A 622 20.16 -35.72 16.55
C VAL A 622 19.37 -36.71 15.68
N GLN A 623 18.86 -36.27 14.52
CA GLN A 623 18.09 -37.13 13.62
C GLN A 623 19.00 -38.04 12.77
N ASP A 624 20.27 -37.67 12.56
CA ASP A 624 21.26 -38.50 11.88
C ASP A 624 21.82 -39.60 12.80
N THR A 625 21.00 -40.63 13.01
CA THR A 625 21.38 -41.81 13.79
C THR A 625 22.44 -42.69 13.13
N ILE A 626 22.87 -42.38 11.90
CA ILE A 626 23.91 -43.11 11.18
C ILE A 626 25.28 -42.50 11.52
N GLU A 627 25.42 -41.19 11.36
CA GLU A 627 26.68 -40.48 11.63
C GLU A 627 26.86 -40.16 13.12
N TYR A 628 25.76 -39.92 13.86
CA TYR A 628 25.78 -39.51 15.27
C TYR A 628 24.83 -40.34 16.16
N PRO A 629 24.97 -41.69 16.21
CA PRO A 629 24.04 -42.58 16.93
C PRO A 629 23.94 -42.33 18.45
N GLU A 630 24.94 -41.69 19.05
CA GLU A 630 25.01 -41.42 20.49
C GLU A 630 24.50 -40.02 20.88
N VAL A 631 24.16 -39.18 19.91
CA VAL A 631 23.68 -37.81 20.16
C VAL A 631 22.17 -37.78 20.18
N SER A 632 21.59 -37.26 21.26
CA SER A 632 20.15 -37.13 21.45
C SER A 632 19.83 -35.84 22.22
N TRP A 633 18.56 -35.47 22.25
CA TRP A 633 18.09 -34.30 23.02
C TRP A 633 18.41 -34.39 24.53
N SER A 634 18.53 -35.61 25.06
CA SER A 634 18.91 -35.88 26.46
C SER A 634 20.42 -36.03 26.68
N SER A 635 21.25 -35.90 25.65
CA SER A 635 22.71 -35.98 25.80
C SER A 635 23.22 -34.82 26.68
N PRO A 636 23.93 -35.11 27.79
CA PRO A 636 24.54 -34.08 28.62
C PRO A 636 25.60 -33.30 27.86
N LEU A 637 25.64 -31.97 28.03
CA LEU A 637 26.66 -31.13 27.38
C LEU A 637 28.09 -31.49 27.82
N SER A 638 28.27 -31.98 29.05
CA SER A 638 29.56 -32.48 29.55
C SER A 638 30.06 -33.71 28.80
N THR A 639 29.16 -34.52 28.23
CA THR A 639 29.53 -35.66 27.37
C THR A 639 29.90 -35.21 25.96
N LEU A 640 29.22 -34.18 25.43
CA LEU A 640 29.53 -33.61 24.11
C LEU A 640 30.80 -32.75 24.10
N LEU A 641 31.17 -32.18 25.25
CA LEU A 641 32.36 -31.34 25.45
C LEU A 641 33.17 -31.80 26.68
N PRO A 642 33.73 -33.02 26.66
CA PRO A 642 34.40 -33.61 27.82
C PRO A 642 35.63 -32.80 28.21
N GLY A 643 35.72 -32.44 29.48
CA GLY A 643 36.81 -31.64 30.05
C GLY A 643 36.72 -30.13 29.78
N TYR A 644 35.75 -29.68 28.98
CA TYR A 644 35.52 -28.25 28.69
C TYR A 644 34.31 -27.71 29.43
N PHE A 645 33.15 -28.35 29.26
CA PHE A 645 31.90 -27.88 29.87
C PHE A 645 31.82 -28.28 31.35
N ALA A 646 31.72 -27.26 32.20
CA ALA A 646 31.41 -27.40 33.62
C ALA A 646 30.69 -26.14 34.10
N LEU A 647 29.78 -26.32 35.05
CA LEU A 647 29.07 -25.29 35.79
C LEU A 647 29.57 -25.28 37.24
N GLU A 648 29.14 -24.30 38.03
CA GLU A 648 29.49 -24.18 39.45
C GLU A 648 29.14 -25.44 40.25
N ASP A 649 28.06 -26.12 39.87
CA ASP A 649 27.58 -27.35 40.52
C ASP A 649 27.80 -28.59 39.63
N ASP A 650 28.33 -29.66 40.25
CA ASP A 650 28.64 -30.94 39.58
C ASP A 650 27.40 -31.69 39.08
N TYR A 651 26.28 -31.59 39.81
CA TYR A 651 25.00 -32.16 39.37
C TYR A 651 24.53 -31.45 38.10
N TYR A 652 24.60 -30.12 38.06
CA TYR A 652 24.18 -29.36 36.89
C TYR A 652 25.10 -29.67 35.70
N THR A 653 26.41 -29.71 35.93
CA THR A 653 27.41 -30.10 34.93
C THR A 653 27.09 -31.45 34.26
N SER A 654 26.65 -32.43 35.05
CA SER A 654 26.36 -33.79 34.57
C SER A 654 24.94 -33.99 34.03
N HIS A 655 24.00 -33.07 34.28
CA HIS A 655 22.58 -33.25 33.96
C HIS A 655 21.97 -32.22 33.00
N ILE A 656 22.65 -31.11 32.70
CA ILE A 656 22.20 -30.16 31.68
C ILE A 656 22.38 -30.78 30.29
N THR A 657 21.26 -30.96 29.59
CA THR A 657 21.23 -31.59 28.27
C THR A 657 21.28 -30.59 27.12
N LEU A 658 21.49 -31.11 25.91
CA LEU A 658 21.36 -30.36 24.66
C LEU A 658 20.02 -29.61 24.57
N GLU A 659 18.92 -30.27 24.90
CA GLU A 659 17.58 -29.66 24.90
C GLU A 659 17.43 -28.56 25.96
N ASP A 660 17.99 -28.76 27.17
CA ASP A 660 17.92 -27.77 28.25
C ASP A 660 18.63 -26.47 27.87
N ALA A 661 19.79 -26.60 27.21
CA ALA A 661 20.57 -25.48 26.73
C ALA A 661 19.84 -24.69 25.62
N LEU A 662 19.30 -25.40 24.61
CA LEU A 662 18.56 -24.79 23.50
C LEU A 662 17.18 -24.27 23.90
N SER A 663 16.64 -24.69 25.04
CA SER A 663 15.34 -24.22 25.55
C SER A 663 15.45 -23.16 26.65
N HIS A 664 16.64 -22.62 26.92
CA HIS A 664 16.87 -21.61 27.96
C HIS A 664 16.37 -22.04 29.36
N ARG A 665 16.59 -23.31 29.73
CA ARG A 665 16.10 -23.87 31.00
C ARG A 665 17.21 -24.55 31.81
N SER A 666 18.44 -24.07 31.66
CA SER A 666 19.64 -24.64 32.29
C SER A 666 19.85 -24.20 33.74
N GLY A 667 19.16 -23.15 34.21
CA GLY A 667 19.40 -22.54 35.52
C GLY A 667 20.54 -21.50 35.54
N LEU A 668 21.28 -21.38 34.44
CA LEU A 668 22.30 -20.35 34.26
C LEU A 668 21.67 -19.10 33.60
N PRO A 669 21.71 -17.93 34.24
CA PRO A 669 21.13 -16.72 33.68
C PRO A 669 22.06 -16.07 32.64
N ARG A 670 21.74 -14.82 32.25
CA ARG A 670 22.63 -14.02 31.39
C ARG A 670 23.89 -13.63 32.18
N HIS A 671 25.05 -13.79 31.55
CA HIS A 671 26.34 -13.30 32.02
C HIS A 671 27.06 -12.59 30.87
N ASP A 672 26.38 -11.61 30.27
CA ASP A 672 26.78 -10.99 29.00
C ASP A 672 28.14 -10.24 29.12
N LEU A 673 28.49 -9.78 30.34
CA LEU A 673 29.79 -9.15 30.60
C LEU A 673 30.98 -10.13 30.64
N ALA A 674 30.73 -11.44 30.72
CA ALA A 674 31.80 -12.45 30.73
C ALA A 674 32.42 -12.68 29.34
N TYR A 675 31.94 -12.00 28.30
CA TYR A 675 32.32 -12.32 26.91
C TYR A 675 33.67 -11.73 26.53
N GLY A 676 34.45 -12.51 25.78
CA GLY A 676 35.62 -12.03 25.04
C GLY A 676 36.86 -11.74 25.88
N TRP A 677 36.99 -12.24 27.11
CA TRP A 677 38.22 -12.05 27.89
C TRP A 677 38.40 -13.04 29.04
N SER A 678 39.54 -13.75 29.07
CA SER A 678 40.06 -14.46 30.25
C SER A 678 41.53 -14.08 30.43
N GLU A 679 41.92 -13.79 31.67
CA GLU A 679 43.31 -13.54 32.11
C GLU A 679 44.15 -12.51 31.31
N GLY A 680 43.57 -11.61 30.52
CA GLY A 680 44.35 -10.61 29.76
C GLY A 680 44.46 -10.88 28.27
N LYS A 681 43.79 -11.91 27.73
CA LYS A 681 43.89 -12.32 26.33
C LYS A 681 42.51 -12.49 25.71
N GLU A 682 42.43 -12.25 24.40
CA GLU A 682 41.27 -12.62 23.59
C GLU A 682 41.09 -14.14 23.62
N THR A 683 39.89 -14.59 23.99
CA THR A 683 39.57 -15.99 24.25
C THR A 683 38.74 -16.60 23.14
N GLY A 684 39.06 -17.83 22.73
CA GLY A 684 38.20 -18.63 21.87
C GLY A 684 36.98 -19.17 22.63
N ALA A 685 36.03 -19.76 21.89
CA ALA A 685 34.79 -20.31 22.47
C ALA A 685 35.03 -21.31 23.61
N LEU A 686 36.02 -22.20 23.47
CA LEU A 686 36.35 -23.21 24.50
C LEU A 686 36.85 -22.61 25.81
N ASP A 687 37.55 -21.47 25.76
CA ASP A 687 38.03 -20.80 26.96
C ASP A 687 36.85 -20.17 27.72
N ILE A 688 35.93 -19.52 26.99
CA ILE A 688 34.69 -18.98 27.58
C ILE A 688 33.89 -20.11 28.23
N ILE A 689 33.69 -21.24 27.53
CA ILE A 689 32.96 -22.40 28.04
C ILE A 689 33.58 -22.92 29.34
N ARG A 690 34.92 -23.00 29.43
CA ARG A 690 35.61 -23.43 30.65
C ARG A 690 35.33 -22.52 31.82
N THR A 691 35.22 -21.21 31.59
CA THR A 691 35.00 -20.24 32.67
C THR A 691 33.59 -20.30 33.26
N MET A 692 32.62 -20.92 32.58
CA MET A 692 31.24 -21.04 33.06
C MET A 692 31.12 -21.76 34.42
N ARG A 693 32.12 -22.56 34.80
CA ARG A 693 32.21 -23.20 36.12
C ARG A 693 32.33 -22.23 37.30
N HIS A 694 32.65 -20.97 36.99
CA HIS A 694 32.79 -19.92 37.99
C HIS A 694 31.61 -18.93 37.94
N LEU A 695 30.59 -19.20 37.12
CA LEU A 695 29.41 -18.33 37.00
C LEU A 695 28.30 -18.83 37.92
N PRO A 696 27.69 -17.94 38.72
CA PRO A 696 26.67 -18.32 39.67
C PRO A 696 25.37 -18.74 38.99
N LEU A 697 24.77 -19.82 39.48
CA LEU A 697 23.44 -20.29 39.04
C LEU A 697 22.32 -19.51 39.76
N ALA A 698 21.17 -19.33 39.09
CA ALA A 698 20.05 -18.54 39.61
C ALA A 698 18.73 -19.32 39.73
N ALA A 699 18.64 -20.54 39.19
CA ALA A 699 17.49 -21.41 39.33
C ALA A 699 17.88 -22.88 39.19
N GLU A 700 17.05 -23.77 39.73
CA GLU A 700 17.16 -25.20 39.47
C GLU A 700 16.86 -25.51 37.99
N PRO A 701 17.49 -26.52 37.37
CA PRO A 701 17.28 -26.84 35.96
C PRO A 701 15.80 -27.11 35.67
N ARG A 702 15.33 -26.64 34.52
CA ARG A 702 13.96 -26.88 33.98
C ARG A 702 12.84 -26.22 34.78
N THR A 703 13.14 -25.47 35.85
CA THR A 703 12.12 -24.80 36.68
C THR A 703 11.74 -23.41 36.19
N LYS A 704 12.64 -22.73 35.47
CA LYS A 704 12.44 -21.37 34.95
C LYS A 704 13.05 -21.22 33.56
N TRP A 705 12.42 -20.38 32.73
CA TRP A 705 13.05 -19.87 31.51
C TRP A 705 14.00 -18.72 31.88
N GLN A 706 15.26 -18.83 31.44
CA GLN A 706 16.32 -17.85 31.63
C GLN A 706 17.14 -17.75 30.34
N TYR A 707 16.95 -16.65 29.60
CA TYR A 707 17.70 -16.41 28.38
C TYR A 707 19.21 -16.46 28.64
N CYS A 708 19.95 -17.27 27.89
CA CYS A 708 21.38 -17.46 28.12
C CYS A 708 22.12 -17.68 26.78
N ASN A 709 22.95 -16.72 26.38
CA ASN A 709 23.74 -16.84 25.13
C ASN A 709 24.88 -17.85 25.29
N LEU A 710 25.49 -17.95 26.47
CA LEU A 710 26.59 -18.88 26.74
C LEU A 710 26.21 -20.31 26.41
N MET A 711 25.02 -20.76 26.81
CA MET A 711 24.53 -22.11 26.50
C MET A 711 24.40 -22.36 24.99
N TYR A 712 23.94 -21.37 24.22
CA TYR A 712 23.88 -21.47 22.77
C TYR A 712 25.27 -21.46 22.11
N GLY A 713 26.20 -20.66 22.64
CA GLY A 713 27.61 -20.68 22.23
C GLY A 713 28.24 -22.06 22.47
N THR A 714 28.00 -22.64 23.66
CA THR A 714 28.43 -24.00 24.03
C THR A 714 27.87 -25.04 23.07
N VAL A 715 26.58 -25.01 22.75
CA VAL A 715 25.97 -25.94 21.80
C VAL A 715 26.59 -25.76 20.40
N GLY A 716 26.74 -24.52 19.92
CA GLY A 716 27.39 -24.27 18.63
C GLY A 716 28.81 -24.84 18.56
N GLN A 717 29.59 -24.67 19.64
CA GLN A 717 30.95 -25.23 19.74
C GLN A 717 30.95 -26.76 19.82
N ALA A 718 30.00 -27.37 20.53
CA ALA A 718 29.84 -28.82 20.59
C ALA A 718 29.55 -29.40 19.20
N LEU A 719 28.59 -28.80 18.47
CA LEU A 719 28.25 -29.21 17.11
C LEU A 719 29.44 -29.06 16.15
N ALA A 720 30.16 -27.94 16.23
CA ALA A 720 31.36 -27.69 15.43
C ALA A 720 32.43 -28.77 15.65
N MET A 721 32.67 -29.16 16.91
CA MET A 721 33.61 -30.23 17.25
C MET A 721 33.15 -31.61 16.77
N LEU A 722 31.86 -31.94 16.93
CA LEU A 722 31.28 -33.19 16.45
C LEU A 722 31.41 -33.31 14.92
N GLY A 723 31.14 -32.23 14.19
CA GLY A 723 31.22 -32.20 12.73
C GLY A 723 32.64 -32.00 12.16
N GLY A 724 33.65 -31.77 13.01
CA GLY A 724 35.04 -31.52 12.58
C GLY A 724 35.23 -30.27 11.72
N LEU A 725 34.35 -29.27 11.86
CA LEU A 725 34.29 -28.05 11.04
C LEU A 725 34.20 -26.80 11.91
N GLY A 726 34.51 -25.63 11.36
CA GLY A 726 34.13 -24.36 11.97
C GLY A 726 32.60 -24.26 12.05
N PHE A 727 32.06 -23.57 13.07
CA PHE A 727 30.61 -23.49 13.26
C PHE A 727 29.86 -22.95 12.02
N GLY A 728 30.36 -21.88 11.41
CA GLY A 728 29.78 -21.35 10.16
C GLY A 728 29.86 -22.33 9.00
N ASP A 729 30.97 -23.07 8.84
CA ASP A 729 31.11 -24.09 7.81
C ASP A 729 30.17 -25.28 8.04
N LEU A 730 29.93 -25.63 9.31
CA LEU A 730 28.95 -26.66 9.68
C LEU A 730 27.54 -26.22 9.30
N LEU A 731 27.11 -25.00 9.66
CA LEU A 731 25.81 -24.45 9.26
C LEU A 731 25.69 -24.38 7.74
N LYS A 732 26.78 -24.01 7.06
CA LYS A 732 26.85 -23.95 5.61
C LYS A 732 26.61 -25.32 4.97
N LYS A 733 27.32 -26.35 5.45
CA LYS A 733 27.18 -27.74 4.99
C LYS A 733 25.77 -28.30 5.25
N LEU A 734 25.26 -28.12 6.46
CA LEU A 734 24.02 -28.76 6.92
C LEU A 734 22.75 -28.06 6.45
N ILE A 735 22.79 -26.72 6.34
CA ILE A 735 21.58 -25.90 6.15
C ILE A 735 21.73 -24.99 4.94
N TRP A 736 22.70 -24.07 4.95
CA TRP A 736 22.69 -22.94 4.02
C TRP A 736 22.94 -23.33 2.57
N GLU A 737 23.93 -24.17 2.28
CA GLU A 737 24.15 -24.65 0.91
C GLU A 737 23.00 -25.51 0.38
N PRO A 738 22.48 -26.50 1.13
CA PRO A 738 21.32 -27.29 0.69
C PRO A 738 20.09 -26.47 0.30
N ILE A 739 19.83 -25.36 0.99
CA ILE A 739 18.65 -24.51 0.73
C ILE A 739 18.95 -23.25 -0.09
N GLY A 740 20.21 -23.07 -0.51
CA GLY A 740 20.61 -21.99 -1.41
C GLY A 740 20.91 -20.63 -0.76
N MET A 741 21.09 -20.55 0.56
CA MET A 741 21.51 -19.35 1.28
C MET A 741 23.01 -19.06 1.08
N ARG A 742 23.38 -18.62 -0.13
CA ARG A 742 24.79 -18.52 -0.54
C ARG A 742 25.52 -17.29 -0.01
N SER A 743 24.80 -16.30 0.49
CA SER A 743 25.39 -15.05 1.00
C SER A 743 25.59 -15.05 2.52
N THR A 744 25.10 -16.10 3.19
CA THR A 744 25.08 -16.20 4.66
C THR A 744 26.40 -16.75 5.19
N THR A 745 26.91 -16.14 6.26
CA THR A 745 28.17 -16.52 6.93
C THR A 745 28.11 -16.18 8.42
N THR A 746 28.97 -16.81 9.23
CA THR A 746 29.27 -16.32 10.59
C THR A 746 30.54 -15.48 10.65
N SER A 747 31.32 -15.43 9.56
CA SER A 747 32.62 -14.76 9.52
C SER A 747 32.47 -13.28 9.19
N THR A 748 32.77 -12.43 10.17
CA THR A 748 32.80 -10.97 9.96
C THR A 748 33.79 -10.60 8.84
N LYS A 749 34.92 -11.31 8.76
CA LYS A 749 35.93 -11.10 7.71
C LYS A 749 35.39 -11.42 6.32
N GLU A 750 34.66 -12.52 6.15
CA GLU A 750 34.03 -12.88 4.87
C GLU A 750 32.95 -11.86 4.48
N ALA A 751 32.12 -11.45 5.44
CA ALA A 751 31.08 -10.45 5.20
C ALA A 751 31.68 -9.09 4.79
N MET A 752 32.77 -8.64 5.42
CA MET A 752 33.49 -7.41 5.03
C MET A 752 34.13 -7.51 3.64
N ALA A 753 34.56 -8.71 3.24
CA ALA A 753 35.12 -8.97 1.91
C ALA A 753 34.04 -9.08 0.81
N ALA A 754 32.78 -9.36 1.17
CA ALA A 754 31.70 -9.57 0.22
C ALA A 754 31.40 -8.31 -0.61
N LYS A 755 31.43 -8.47 -1.94
CA LYS A 755 31.12 -7.41 -2.92
C LYS A 755 29.88 -7.72 -3.73
N ASP A 756 29.16 -6.68 -4.15
CA ASP A 756 28.07 -6.78 -5.10
C ASP A 756 28.60 -6.89 -6.55
N GLN A 757 27.68 -7.03 -7.51
CA GLN A 757 28.01 -7.10 -8.95
C GLN A 757 28.76 -5.87 -9.50
N HIS A 758 28.79 -4.76 -8.75
CA HIS A 758 29.48 -3.52 -9.09
C HIS A 758 30.75 -3.30 -8.26
N GLY A 759 31.18 -4.28 -7.47
CA GLY A 759 32.37 -4.21 -6.63
C GLY A 759 32.19 -3.40 -5.33
N LYS A 760 30.97 -3.00 -4.97
CA LYS A 760 30.69 -2.28 -3.71
C LYS A 760 30.52 -3.26 -2.56
N THR A 761 30.80 -2.81 -1.33
CA THR A 761 30.60 -3.65 -0.13
C THR A 761 29.14 -4.05 0.03
N ARG A 762 28.88 -5.32 0.35
CA ARG A 762 27.53 -5.81 0.67
C ARG A 762 27.18 -5.68 2.15
N LEU A 763 28.18 -5.68 3.04
CA LEU A 763 27.98 -5.54 4.47
C LEU A 763 27.55 -4.10 4.82
N SER A 764 26.40 -4.00 5.48
CA SER A 764 25.88 -2.74 6.05
C SER A 764 26.76 -2.24 7.20
N ARG A 765 26.65 -0.96 7.54
CA ARG A 765 27.26 -0.35 8.74
C ARG A 765 26.18 -0.19 9.80
N GLY A 766 26.47 -0.57 11.04
CA GLY A 766 25.58 -0.39 12.19
C GLY A 766 25.71 0.99 12.79
N TYR A 767 24.63 1.51 13.37
CA TYR A 767 24.61 2.85 13.95
C TYR A 767 23.96 2.91 15.34
N PHE A 768 24.45 3.83 16.15
CA PHE A 768 23.85 4.28 17.41
C PHE A 768 23.25 5.68 17.21
N TRP A 769 22.03 5.91 17.70
CA TRP A 769 21.40 7.23 17.63
C TRP A 769 21.87 8.10 18.81
N ASN A 770 22.49 9.22 18.50
CA ASN A 770 22.90 10.22 19.48
C ASN A 770 22.14 11.53 19.26
N LYS A 771 20.96 11.63 19.90
CA LYS A 771 20.05 12.80 19.95
C LYS A 771 19.54 13.35 18.61
N ASP A 772 20.44 13.74 17.70
CA ASP A 772 20.15 14.39 16.42
C ASP A 772 20.93 13.79 15.24
N HIS A 773 21.89 12.90 15.47
CA HIS A 773 22.65 12.22 14.41
C HIS A 773 22.97 10.76 14.75
N TYR A 774 23.34 10.00 13.71
CA TYR A 774 23.78 8.61 13.84
C TYR A 774 25.30 8.51 13.91
N LEU A 775 25.79 7.78 14.91
CA LEU A 775 27.21 7.46 15.08
C LEU A 775 27.46 6.02 14.59
N PRO A 776 28.49 5.79 13.76
CA PRO A 776 28.80 4.46 13.28
C PRO A 776 29.38 3.59 14.40
N GLU A 777 28.96 2.33 14.43
CA GLU A 777 29.45 1.33 15.38
C GLU A 777 30.54 0.45 14.78
N PRO A 778 31.48 -0.04 15.60
CA PRO A 778 32.45 -1.04 15.17
C PRO A 778 31.75 -2.36 14.86
N TYR A 779 32.31 -3.13 13.94
CA TYR A 779 31.83 -4.49 13.68
C TYR A 779 32.21 -5.40 14.85
N THR A 780 31.20 -6.01 15.49
CA THR A 780 31.42 -6.91 16.62
C THR A 780 31.93 -8.27 16.14
N ASN A 781 33.05 -8.73 16.67
CA ASN A 781 33.48 -10.12 16.50
C ASN A 781 32.73 -11.04 17.47
N LEU A 782 31.87 -11.91 16.94
CA LEU A 782 31.05 -12.86 17.70
C LEU A 782 31.56 -14.31 17.60
N ASP A 783 32.73 -14.56 17.02
CA ASP A 783 33.30 -15.91 16.87
C ASP A 783 33.28 -16.75 18.17
N PRO A 784 33.63 -16.21 19.36
CA PRO A 784 33.61 -16.99 20.60
C PRO A 784 32.21 -17.43 21.04
N LEU A 785 31.15 -16.82 20.49
CA LEU A 785 29.75 -17.09 20.79
C LEU A 785 28.95 -17.32 19.51
N ALA A 786 29.59 -17.93 18.50
CA ALA A 786 29.02 -17.99 17.16
C ALA A 786 27.61 -18.60 17.13
N GLY A 787 27.39 -19.68 17.89
CA GLY A 787 26.08 -20.34 18.03
C GLY A 787 24.97 -19.51 18.67
N ALA A 788 25.28 -18.36 19.26
CA ALA A 788 24.30 -17.50 19.90
C ALA A 788 23.85 -16.32 19.03
N GLY A 789 24.70 -15.82 18.11
CA GLY A 789 24.40 -14.55 17.44
C GLY A 789 25.26 -14.13 16.25
N ALA A 790 26.18 -14.97 15.74
CA ALA A 790 27.16 -14.53 14.74
C ALA A 790 26.66 -14.54 13.28
N THR A 791 25.44 -15.00 12.99
CA THR A 791 24.95 -15.04 11.61
C THR A 791 24.87 -13.63 11.02
N ILE A 792 25.45 -13.50 9.83
CA ILE A 792 25.36 -12.34 8.95
C ILE A 792 24.70 -12.82 7.67
N SER A 793 23.62 -12.17 7.26
CA SER A 793 22.79 -12.65 6.13
C SER A 793 22.06 -11.51 5.44
N SER A 794 21.37 -11.84 4.35
CA SER A 794 20.48 -10.94 3.62
C SER A 794 19.02 -11.33 3.85
N VAL A 795 18.10 -10.42 3.57
CA VAL A 795 16.67 -10.73 3.64
C VAL A 795 16.26 -11.75 2.58
N ASN A 796 16.95 -11.81 1.44
CA ASN A 796 16.76 -12.83 0.40
C ASN A 796 17.15 -14.23 0.88
N ASP A 797 18.29 -14.37 1.56
CA ASP A 797 18.71 -15.66 2.13
C ASP A 797 17.74 -16.09 3.25
N TYR A 798 17.30 -15.18 4.12
CA TYR A 798 16.30 -15.51 5.14
C TYR A 798 14.93 -15.85 4.55
N ALA A 799 14.59 -15.34 3.36
CA ALA A 799 13.40 -15.78 2.65
C ALA A 799 13.51 -17.28 2.32
N LEU A 800 14.66 -17.75 1.81
CA LEU A 800 14.87 -19.18 1.56
C LEU A 800 14.75 -19.98 2.86
N TRP A 801 15.32 -19.49 3.96
CA TRP A 801 15.19 -20.13 5.27
C TRP A 801 13.73 -20.30 5.72
N ILE A 802 12.94 -19.22 5.66
CA ILE A 802 11.52 -19.27 6.03
C ILE A 802 10.74 -20.19 5.08
N GLN A 803 11.09 -20.21 3.78
CA GLN A 803 10.48 -21.11 2.81
C GLN A 803 10.65 -22.56 3.22
N THR A 804 11.89 -22.92 3.55
CA THR A 804 12.26 -24.27 3.95
C THR A 804 11.48 -24.69 5.18
N LEU A 805 11.31 -23.80 6.16
CA LEU A 805 10.53 -24.07 7.36
C LEU A 805 9.04 -24.25 7.07
N LEU A 806 8.42 -23.36 6.29
CA LEU A 806 7.00 -23.46 5.91
C LEU A 806 6.70 -24.71 5.09
N ASN A 807 7.65 -25.16 4.28
CA ASN A 807 7.52 -26.32 3.40
C ASN A 807 8.04 -27.63 4.02
N ALA A 808 8.38 -27.64 5.31
CA ALA A 808 8.96 -28.82 5.94
C ALA A 808 8.04 -30.05 5.77
N GLY A 809 8.59 -31.17 5.30
CA GLY A 809 7.84 -32.41 5.04
C GLY A 809 7.12 -32.47 3.67
N THR A 810 7.16 -31.41 2.86
CA THR A 810 6.58 -31.43 1.49
C THR A 810 7.59 -31.76 0.40
N ASN A 811 8.88 -31.74 0.73
CA ASN A 811 9.99 -32.01 -0.19
C ASN A 811 11.04 -32.88 0.49
N ASP A 812 11.16 -34.13 0.04
CA ASP A 812 12.12 -35.11 0.57
C ASP A 812 13.60 -34.71 0.36
N SER A 813 13.88 -33.72 -0.51
CA SER A 813 15.23 -33.18 -0.73
C SER A 813 15.59 -32.01 0.19
N SER A 814 14.65 -31.52 1.01
CA SER A 814 14.92 -30.48 2.01
C SER A 814 15.66 -31.08 3.22
N PRO A 815 16.68 -30.41 3.79
CA PRO A 815 17.27 -30.86 5.04
C PRO A 815 16.27 -30.77 6.21
N ILE A 816 15.28 -29.87 6.14
CA ILE A 816 14.25 -29.75 7.19
C ILE A 816 13.03 -30.58 6.79
N ASN A 817 12.89 -31.75 7.43
CA ASN A 817 11.72 -32.61 7.31
C ASN A 817 10.71 -32.36 8.45
N GLU A 818 9.57 -33.06 8.44
CA GLU A 818 8.52 -32.90 9.44
C GLU A 818 8.98 -33.19 10.88
N ALA A 819 9.87 -34.18 11.05
CA ALA A 819 10.42 -34.51 12.37
C ALA A 819 11.28 -33.36 12.93
N ILE A 820 12.15 -32.79 12.10
CA ILE A 820 12.98 -31.64 12.45
C ILE A 820 12.10 -30.40 12.71
N TYR A 821 11.10 -30.15 11.89
CA TYR A 821 10.14 -29.06 12.10
C TYR A 821 9.48 -29.16 13.48
N ARG A 822 9.00 -30.36 13.84
CA ARG A 822 8.39 -30.62 15.15
C ARG A 822 9.37 -30.43 16.30
N ASP A 823 10.62 -30.84 16.13
CA ASP A 823 11.66 -30.62 17.14
C ASP A 823 11.93 -29.13 17.35
N LEU A 824 12.00 -28.34 16.27
CA LEU A 824 12.27 -26.91 16.32
C LEU A 824 11.15 -26.09 16.98
N PHE A 825 9.90 -26.39 16.63
CA PHE A 825 8.75 -25.56 17.02
C PHE A 825 7.93 -26.13 18.18
N GLY A 826 8.26 -27.33 18.65
CA GLY A 826 7.66 -27.94 19.83
C GLY A 826 7.99 -27.15 21.10
N PRO A 827 7.01 -26.56 21.80
CA PRO A 827 7.25 -25.80 23.03
C PRO A 827 7.95 -26.64 24.12
N ARG A 828 8.92 -26.04 24.82
CA ARG A 828 9.74 -26.68 25.86
C ARG A 828 9.68 -26.02 27.22
N THR A 829 9.38 -24.72 27.28
CA THR A 829 9.26 -23.99 28.54
C THR A 829 8.38 -22.75 28.37
N ILE A 830 7.74 -22.34 29.47
CA ILE A 830 6.89 -21.15 29.53
C ILE A 830 7.78 -19.94 29.84
N MET A 831 7.61 -18.86 29.08
CA MET A 831 8.32 -17.61 29.32
C MET A 831 7.53 -16.76 30.34
N ASN A 832 8.01 -16.71 31.59
CA ASN A 832 7.39 -15.91 32.65
C ASN A 832 7.90 -14.46 32.61
N GLY A 833 7.03 -13.47 32.85
CA GLY A 833 7.43 -12.12 33.28
C GLY A 833 7.73 -11.07 32.20
N LEU A 834 7.65 -11.41 30.91
CA LEU A 834 7.84 -10.44 29.81
C LEU A 834 6.52 -10.02 29.11
N PHE A 835 5.45 -10.82 29.25
CA PHE A 835 4.21 -10.63 28.47
C PHE A 835 2.92 -10.87 29.28
N ASP A 836 3.04 -11.07 30.60
CA ASP A 836 2.00 -11.62 31.49
C ASP A 836 0.72 -10.77 31.62
N LYS A 837 0.70 -9.53 31.11
CA LYS A 837 -0.42 -8.62 31.30
C LYS A 837 -1.41 -8.54 30.14
N VAL A 838 -1.13 -9.14 28.97
CA VAL A 838 -1.91 -8.82 27.75
C VAL A 838 -2.11 -9.98 26.74
N GLN A 839 -1.71 -11.21 27.04
CA GLN A 839 -1.98 -12.36 26.15
C GLN A 839 -2.97 -13.35 26.78
N VAL A 840 -3.79 -14.01 25.94
CA VAL A 840 -4.72 -15.07 26.36
C VAL A 840 -3.96 -16.30 26.85
N LEU A 841 -2.73 -16.52 26.35
CA LEU A 841 -1.81 -17.58 26.74
C LEU A 841 -0.40 -17.01 26.92
N PRO A 842 0.41 -17.54 27.85
CA PRO A 842 1.79 -17.11 28.01
C PRO A 842 2.63 -17.55 26.78
N PRO A 843 3.58 -16.72 26.32
CA PRO A 843 4.54 -17.13 25.29
C PRO A 843 5.31 -18.38 25.69
N LEU A 844 5.59 -19.22 24.70
CA LEU A 844 6.32 -20.46 24.91
C LEU A 844 7.63 -20.42 24.14
N TYR A 845 8.71 -20.88 24.77
CA TYR A 845 9.99 -21.03 24.11
C TYR A 845 10.17 -22.48 23.66
N ALA A 846 10.53 -22.66 22.39
CA ALA A 846 10.88 -23.94 21.76
C ALA A 846 12.40 -24.03 21.57
N LEU A 847 12.90 -24.70 20.52
CA LEU A 847 14.35 -24.75 20.24
C LEU A 847 14.74 -23.60 19.31
N GLY A 848 15.20 -22.49 19.90
CA GLY A 848 15.64 -21.31 19.13
C GLY A 848 14.49 -20.48 18.54
N TRP A 849 13.25 -20.71 19.00
CA TRP A 849 12.04 -20.06 18.54
C TRP A 849 11.09 -19.74 19.68
N ILE A 850 10.25 -18.73 19.48
CA ILE A 850 9.19 -18.31 20.39
C ILE A 850 7.85 -18.54 19.70
N ASN A 851 6.94 -19.24 20.35
CA ASN A 851 5.57 -19.41 19.90
C ASN A 851 4.67 -18.43 20.68
N VAL A 852 3.96 -17.58 19.96
CA VAL A 852 2.98 -16.64 20.50
C VAL A 852 1.66 -16.71 19.73
N MET A 853 0.60 -16.21 20.34
CA MET A 853 -0.71 -16.09 19.68
C MET A 853 -1.02 -14.62 19.38
N ALA A 854 -1.38 -14.32 18.13
CA ALA A 854 -1.91 -13.03 17.70
C ALA A 854 -3.38 -13.20 17.29
N GLY A 855 -4.30 -12.91 18.22
CA GLY A 855 -5.70 -13.31 18.07
C GLY A 855 -5.81 -14.84 17.97
N PRO A 856 -6.47 -15.41 16.94
CA PRO A 856 -6.52 -16.86 16.72
C PRO A 856 -5.31 -17.43 15.97
N HIS A 857 -4.33 -16.61 15.58
CA HIS A 857 -3.22 -17.02 14.73
C HIS A 857 -1.98 -17.38 15.54
N GLU A 858 -1.41 -18.56 15.27
CA GLU A 858 -0.09 -18.93 15.77
C GLU A 858 0.99 -18.13 15.02
N VAL A 859 1.89 -17.53 15.78
CA VAL A 859 3.05 -16.81 15.25
C VAL A 859 4.29 -17.42 15.90
N ILE A 860 5.15 -17.97 15.05
CA ILE A 860 6.47 -18.44 15.42
C ILE A 860 7.47 -17.32 15.10
N THR A 861 8.24 -16.88 16.09
CA THR A 861 9.11 -15.72 15.92
C THR A 861 10.42 -15.84 16.66
N HIS A 862 11.42 -15.11 16.18
CA HIS A 862 12.62 -14.81 16.94
C HIS A 862 13.15 -13.44 16.51
N SER A 863 13.58 -12.62 17.47
CA SER A 863 14.27 -11.35 17.20
C SER A 863 15.78 -11.49 17.40
N GLY A 864 16.54 -10.58 16.83
CA GLY A 864 17.99 -10.53 16.94
C GLY A 864 18.47 -9.10 17.11
N SER A 865 19.49 -8.94 17.95
CA SER A 865 20.16 -7.66 18.16
C SER A 865 21.65 -7.90 18.36
N VAL A 866 22.45 -7.08 17.71
CA VAL A 866 23.91 -6.94 17.90
C VAL A 866 24.18 -5.44 17.87
N THR A 867 25.30 -4.98 18.42
CA THR A 867 25.71 -3.57 18.41
C THR A 867 25.48 -2.94 17.02
N GLY A 868 24.57 -1.97 16.94
CA GLY A 868 24.22 -1.28 15.71
C GLY A 868 23.29 -2.03 14.73
N PHE A 869 22.73 -3.20 15.07
CA PHE A 869 21.87 -3.98 14.16
C PHE A 869 20.68 -4.65 14.85
N GLY A 870 19.58 -4.76 14.11
CA GLY A 870 18.38 -5.45 14.56
C GLY A 870 17.72 -6.25 13.43
N ALA A 871 17.17 -7.41 13.78
CA ALA A 871 16.42 -8.27 12.89
C ALA A 871 15.20 -8.89 13.59
N ASN A 872 14.11 -9.10 12.86
CA ASN A 872 12.97 -9.91 13.31
C ASN A 872 12.59 -10.93 12.25
N VAL A 873 12.21 -12.12 12.70
CA VAL A 873 11.62 -13.18 11.86
C VAL A 873 10.27 -13.56 12.42
N TYR A 874 9.25 -13.61 11.58
CA TYR A 874 7.90 -14.07 11.90
C TYR A 874 7.46 -15.11 10.87
N ILE A 875 6.87 -16.19 11.35
CA ILE A 875 6.32 -17.28 10.56
C ILE A 875 4.90 -17.52 11.06
N LEU A 876 3.96 -17.58 10.12
CA LEU A 876 2.56 -17.89 10.36
C LEU A 876 2.25 -19.18 9.60
N PRO A 877 2.45 -20.35 10.23
CA PRO A 877 2.33 -21.63 9.54
C PRO A 877 0.94 -21.86 8.95
N GLY A 878 -0.11 -21.52 9.69
CA GLY A 878 -1.50 -21.68 9.24
C GLY A 878 -1.90 -20.80 8.06
N GLU A 879 -1.10 -19.77 7.77
CA GLU A 879 -1.28 -18.86 6.65
C GLU A 879 -0.29 -19.10 5.50
N GLU A 880 0.71 -19.97 5.69
CA GLU A 880 1.84 -20.15 4.79
C GLU A 880 2.60 -18.83 4.53
N ILE A 881 2.74 -17.98 5.57
CA ILE A 881 3.34 -16.65 5.46
C ILE A 881 4.60 -16.53 6.31
N GLY A 882 5.62 -15.89 5.72
CA GLY A 882 6.85 -15.50 6.39
C GLY A 882 7.12 -14.00 6.26
N LEU A 883 7.67 -13.40 7.31
CA LEU A 883 8.18 -12.02 7.33
C LEU A 883 9.56 -11.97 7.99
N VAL A 884 10.54 -11.36 7.33
CA VAL A 884 11.82 -10.99 7.92
C VAL A 884 12.07 -9.50 7.74
N THR A 885 12.58 -8.87 8.79
CA THR A 885 13.02 -7.47 8.77
C THR A 885 14.46 -7.38 9.26
N MET A 886 15.28 -6.56 8.61
CA MET A 886 16.69 -6.32 8.99
C MET A 886 17.04 -4.83 8.83
N ALA A 887 17.83 -4.31 9.76
CA ALA A 887 18.06 -2.88 9.91
C ALA A 887 19.35 -2.57 10.71
N ASN A 888 19.89 -1.36 10.56
CA ASN A 888 21.20 -0.93 11.10
C ASN A 888 21.13 0.04 12.30
N THR A 889 20.22 -0.25 13.21
CA THR A 889 20.26 0.23 14.61
C THR A 889 19.97 -0.94 15.54
N MET A 890 20.34 -0.92 16.83
CA MET A 890 20.12 -2.10 17.67
C MET A 890 18.65 -2.28 18.10
N GLY A 891 18.13 -1.38 18.94
CA GLY A 891 16.77 -1.50 19.51
C GLY A 891 15.66 -0.99 18.58
N SER A 892 15.83 0.21 18.02
CA SER A 892 14.83 0.88 17.16
C SER A 892 14.49 0.07 15.90
N SER A 893 15.46 -0.64 15.33
CA SER A 893 15.27 -1.59 14.23
C SER A 893 14.23 -2.68 14.55
N ASN A 894 14.35 -3.30 15.72
CA ASN A 894 13.45 -4.39 16.09
C ASN A 894 12.04 -3.87 16.34
N GLN A 895 11.93 -2.70 16.96
CA GLN A 895 10.66 -2.01 17.17
C GLN A 895 9.98 -1.70 15.83
N ALA A 896 10.73 -1.16 14.87
CA ALA A 896 10.21 -0.83 13.56
C ALA A 896 9.76 -2.09 12.80
N GLY A 897 10.52 -3.18 12.87
CA GLY A 897 10.12 -4.47 12.31
C GLY A 897 8.86 -5.07 12.96
N ALA A 898 8.69 -4.90 14.28
CA ALA A 898 7.46 -5.28 14.97
C ALA A 898 6.25 -4.44 14.52
N LEU A 899 6.41 -3.11 14.35
CA LEU A 899 5.36 -2.24 13.81
C LEU A 899 4.96 -2.63 12.38
N ILE A 900 5.92 -3.03 11.55
CA ILE A 900 5.64 -3.55 10.20
C ILE A 900 4.85 -4.84 10.28
N PHE A 901 5.23 -5.77 11.16
CA PHE A 901 4.47 -7.01 11.35
C PHE A 901 3.02 -6.75 11.78
N ILE A 902 2.81 -5.79 12.67
CA ILE A 902 1.48 -5.36 13.14
C ILE A 902 0.63 -4.83 11.99
N GLU A 903 1.17 -3.86 11.25
CA GLU A 903 0.48 -3.25 10.11
C GLU A 903 0.20 -4.29 9.02
N PHE A 904 1.14 -5.21 8.83
CA PHE A 904 0.99 -6.34 7.92
C PHE A 904 -0.19 -7.24 8.33
N MET A 905 -0.29 -7.62 9.61
CA MET A 905 -1.42 -8.41 10.13
C MET A 905 -2.77 -7.70 10.01
N LYS A 906 -2.82 -6.38 10.25
CA LYS A 906 -4.02 -5.56 10.04
C LYS A 906 -4.47 -5.57 8.58
N ARG A 907 -3.54 -5.38 7.63
CA ARG A 907 -3.84 -5.38 6.19
C ARG A 907 -4.28 -6.73 5.64
N LEU A 908 -3.86 -7.83 6.26
CA LEU A 908 -4.37 -9.16 5.94
C LEU A 908 -5.80 -9.40 6.46
N GLY A 909 -6.36 -8.48 7.25
CA GLY A 909 -7.67 -8.66 7.89
C GLY A 909 -7.66 -9.73 8.98
N LYS A 910 -6.47 -10.11 9.47
CA LYS A 910 -6.25 -11.16 10.46
C LYS A 910 -6.41 -10.66 11.90
N VAL A 911 -6.47 -9.34 12.08
CA VAL A 911 -6.70 -8.68 13.35
C VAL A 911 -7.70 -7.54 13.11
N SER A 912 -8.85 -7.56 13.80
CA SER A 912 -10.01 -6.71 13.45
C SER A 912 -10.67 -5.96 14.61
N SER A 913 -10.22 -6.13 15.86
CA SER A 913 -10.88 -5.52 17.03
C SER A 913 -9.98 -4.60 17.85
N VAL A 914 -10.61 -3.60 18.49
CA VAL A 914 -10.03 -2.64 19.45
C VAL A 914 -9.35 -3.37 20.63
N ASN A 915 -9.78 -4.59 20.98
CA ASN A 915 -9.20 -5.42 22.03
C ASN A 915 -7.95 -6.19 21.58
N ASP A 916 -7.91 -6.72 20.35
CA ASP A 916 -6.71 -7.37 19.80
C ASP A 916 -5.59 -6.35 19.52
N THR A 917 -5.99 -5.10 19.30
CA THR A 917 -5.06 -3.97 19.19
C THR A 917 -4.60 -3.42 20.53
N PHE A 918 -5.07 -3.85 21.71
CA PHE A 918 -4.61 -3.24 22.97
C PHE A 918 -3.11 -3.46 23.22
N TYR A 919 -2.59 -4.65 22.93
CA TYR A 919 -1.14 -4.94 22.98
C TYR A 919 -0.37 -4.17 21.89
N LEU A 920 -0.90 -4.16 20.66
CA LEU A 920 -0.23 -3.56 19.50
C LEU A 920 -0.27 -2.03 19.55
N ASN A 921 -1.34 -1.45 20.08
CA ASN A 921 -1.50 -0.04 20.37
C ASN A 921 -0.77 0.35 21.66
N SER A 922 -0.68 -0.50 22.69
CA SER A 922 0.18 -0.21 23.85
C SER A 922 1.66 -0.28 23.50
N LEU A 923 2.09 -1.21 22.64
CA LEU A 923 3.44 -1.22 22.08
C LEU A 923 3.65 0.03 21.23
N HIS A 924 2.73 0.33 20.31
CA HIS A 924 2.81 1.50 19.44
C HIS A 924 2.79 2.80 20.26
N GLU A 925 1.94 2.93 21.28
CA GLU A 925 1.85 4.12 22.14
C GLU A 925 3.07 4.24 23.05
N ASN A 926 3.53 3.18 23.72
CA ASN A 926 4.75 3.25 24.55
C ASN A 926 6.01 3.54 23.71
N LEU A 927 6.11 2.94 22.51
CA LEU A 927 7.27 3.12 21.62
C LEU A 927 7.24 4.44 20.84
N ALA A 928 6.05 4.91 20.43
CA ALA A 928 5.90 6.18 19.70
C ALA A 928 5.89 7.40 20.62
N SER A 929 5.46 7.26 21.88
CA SER A 929 5.47 8.38 22.82
C SER A 929 6.81 8.56 23.55
N HIS A 930 7.60 7.49 23.72
CA HIS A 930 8.83 7.52 24.52
C HIS A 930 9.86 6.51 23.98
N PRO A 931 10.85 6.92 23.15
CA PRO A 931 11.96 6.05 22.74
C PRO A 931 12.76 5.48 23.93
N GLY A 932 12.71 6.15 25.09
CA GLY A 932 13.26 5.71 26.37
C GLY A 932 12.33 4.85 27.23
N ALA A 933 11.07 4.58 26.85
CA ALA A 933 10.12 3.87 27.71
C ALA A 933 10.54 2.44 28.06
N HIS A 934 11.37 1.79 27.24
CA HIS A 934 11.91 0.48 27.60
C HIS A 934 12.98 0.59 28.70
N LEU A 935 13.78 1.66 28.69
CA LEU A 935 14.68 2.01 29.78
C LEU A 935 13.88 2.49 31.00
N ASP A 936 12.77 3.21 30.82
CA ASP A 936 11.89 3.62 31.91
C ASP A 936 11.09 2.47 32.54
N LEU A 937 10.76 1.42 31.78
CA LEU A 937 10.13 0.20 32.31
C LEU A 937 11.13 -0.69 33.06
N LEU A 938 12.40 -0.69 32.64
CA LEU A 938 13.51 -1.30 33.37
C LEU A 938 13.92 -0.44 34.59
N SER A 939 13.84 0.90 34.47
CA SER A 939 14.20 1.85 35.53
C SER A 939 13.11 1.97 36.60
N ALA A 940 11.83 1.90 36.21
CA ALA A 940 10.68 1.93 37.12
C ALA A 940 10.62 0.71 38.05
N ASN A 941 11.34 -0.38 37.72
CA ASN A 941 11.57 -1.50 38.62
C ASN A 941 12.85 -1.37 39.47
N THR A 942 13.81 -0.51 39.10
CA THR A 942 15.07 -0.31 39.86
C THR A 942 14.99 0.86 40.84
N ASP A 943 14.14 1.86 40.59
CA ASP A 943 13.95 3.01 41.50
C ASP A 943 13.29 2.64 42.85
N LYS A 944 12.68 1.46 42.97
CA LYS A 944 12.03 1.03 44.23
C LYS A 944 12.97 0.52 45.31
N HIS A 945 14.28 0.34 45.04
CA HIS A 945 15.15 -0.35 46.00
C HIS A 945 16.37 0.43 46.52
N MET A 946 16.70 1.63 46.04
CA MET A 946 17.88 2.38 46.52
C MET A 946 17.60 3.49 47.54
N SER A 947 16.66 3.29 48.46
CA SER A 947 16.48 4.15 49.64
C SER A 947 17.13 3.52 50.87
N THR A 948 18.35 3.94 51.19
CA THR A 948 18.78 3.98 52.59
C THR A 948 19.31 5.40 52.84
N ASP A 949 18.46 6.23 53.45
CA ASP A 949 18.72 7.64 53.76
C ASP A 949 19.74 7.80 54.91
N MET A 950 20.93 7.22 54.77
CA MET A 950 22.00 7.41 55.75
C MET A 950 23.36 7.51 55.06
N GLU A 951 23.82 8.75 54.86
CA GLU A 951 25.23 9.03 54.55
C GLU A 951 26.05 8.73 55.82
N LEU A 952 26.74 7.59 55.85
CA LEU A 952 27.72 7.24 56.87
C LEU A 952 29.14 7.42 56.31
N PRO A 953 30.14 7.76 57.15
CA PRO A 953 31.53 7.92 56.71
C PRO A 953 32.11 6.60 56.17
N LEU A 954 32.99 6.72 55.17
CA LEU A 954 33.78 5.61 54.64
C LEU A 954 34.65 4.99 55.75
N PRO A 955 34.69 3.66 55.93
CA PRO A 955 35.70 3.00 56.72
C PRO A 955 36.99 3.00 55.88
N GLY A 956 37.92 3.90 56.18
CA GLY A 956 39.25 3.98 55.53
C GLY A 956 39.37 5.00 54.38
N ASN A 957 40.52 5.01 53.70
CA ASN A 957 40.84 5.96 52.64
C ASN A 957 40.30 5.45 51.28
N LEU A 958 39.83 6.35 50.41
CA LEU A 958 39.37 6.01 49.05
C LEU A 958 40.44 5.32 48.20
N VAL A 959 41.71 5.64 48.46
CA VAL A 959 42.86 4.98 47.84
C VAL A 959 42.88 3.49 48.13
N ASP A 960 42.35 3.04 49.28
CA ASP A 960 42.30 1.62 49.66
C ASP A 960 41.45 0.80 48.69
N TYR A 961 40.48 1.40 48.01
CA TYR A 961 39.59 0.72 47.06
C TYR A 961 40.16 0.70 45.62
N ILE A 962 41.18 1.51 45.32
CA ILE A 962 41.84 1.54 44.02
C ILE A 962 42.67 0.25 43.87
N GLY A 963 42.64 -0.34 42.68
CA GLY A 963 43.41 -1.54 42.37
C GLY A 963 42.83 -2.38 41.25
N SER A 964 43.55 -3.45 40.92
CA SER A 964 43.12 -4.47 39.97
C SER A 964 42.39 -5.58 40.72
N TYR A 965 41.14 -5.85 40.37
CA TYR A 965 40.34 -6.94 40.91
C TYR A 965 40.16 -8.03 39.84
N HIS A 966 39.98 -9.28 40.24
CA HIS A 966 39.97 -10.42 39.33
C HIS A 966 38.88 -11.42 39.66
N HIS A 967 38.20 -11.90 38.62
CA HIS A 967 37.29 -13.03 38.69
C HIS A 967 37.60 -13.99 37.53
N PRO A 968 37.63 -15.32 37.73
CA PRO A 968 37.99 -16.27 36.68
C PRO A 968 37.14 -16.19 35.39
N ALA A 969 35.82 -16.01 35.51
CA ALA A 969 34.94 -15.81 34.35
C ALA A 969 34.85 -14.37 33.83
N TYR A 970 34.65 -13.40 34.73
CA TYR A 970 34.50 -12.01 34.35
C TYR A 970 35.85 -11.29 34.13
N GLY A 971 37.00 -11.93 34.30
CA GLY A 971 38.31 -11.34 34.04
C GLY A 971 38.74 -10.26 35.04
N VAL A 972 39.57 -9.32 34.59
CA VAL A 972 40.16 -8.26 35.42
C VAL A 972 39.33 -6.97 35.37
N PHE A 973 39.08 -6.38 36.54
CA PHE A 973 38.39 -5.11 36.77
C PHE A 973 39.35 -4.11 37.43
N ASN A 974 39.74 -3.06 36.71
CA ASN A 974 40.62 -2.03 37.24
C ASN A 974 39.79 -0.89 37.83
N VAL A 975 39.77 -0.75 39.15
CA VAL A 975 39.11 0.36 39.84
C VAL A 975 40.08 1.52 39.99
N ILE A 976 39.71 2.68 39.46
CA ILE A 976 40.48 3.94 39.51
C ILE A 976 39.67 5.05 40.20
N SER A 977 40.35 5.99 40.85
CA SER A 977 39.72 7.22 41.36
C SER A 977 39.55 8.25 40.24
N VAL A 978 38.46 9.00 40.31
CA VAL A 978 38.23 10.17 39.44
C VAL A 978 37.89 11.37 40.31
N GLU A 979 38.88 12.21 40.59
CA GLU A 979 38.64 13.53 41.20
C GLU A 979 38.03 14.48 40.17
N GLY A 980 37.08 15.30 40.62
CA GLY A 980 36.30 16.18 39.77
C GLY A 980 37.10 17.34 39.18
N ASN A 981 37.85 17.11 38.09
CA ASN A 981 38.07 18.05 36.98
C ASN A 981 38.68 17.31 35.77
N PRO A 982 38.08 17.31 34.55
CA PRO A 982 38.60 16.55 33.41
C PRO A 982 39.89 17.07 32.78
N ASN A 983 40.42 18.22 33.23
CA ASN A 983 41.59 18.85 32.65
C ASN A 983 42.76 18.83 33.63
N HIS A 984 43.46 17.70 33.73
CA HIS A 984 44.92 17.60 33.91
C HIS A 984 45.29 16.16 34.28
N SER A 985 45.78 15.39 33.30
CA SER A 985 46.62 14.23 33.57
C SER A 985 48.09 14.70 33.55
N GLY A 986 48.69 14.82 34.72
CA GLY A 986 50.14 14.87 34.87
C GLY A 986 50.58 13.74 35.80
N PRO A 987 51.58 12.91 35.45
CA PRO A 987 52.16 11.96 36.38
C PRO A 987 53.03 12.74 37.38
N HIS A 988 53.06 12.27 38.63
CA HIS A 988 53.71 12.87 39.80
C HIS A 988 52.84 13.84 40.59
N ASP A 989 52.17 13.34 41.64
CA ASP A 989 52.39 13.96 42.95
C ASP A 989 52.20 12.94 44.08
N THR A 990 53.27 12.74 44.84
CA THR A 990 53.34 11.98 46.08
C THR A 990 53.33 12.99 47.22
N GLY A 991 52.26 13.06 48.00
CA GLY A 991 52.21 13.97 49.15
C GLY A 991 50.94 13.79 49.96
N ALA A 992 51.12 13.55 51.26
CA ALA A 992 50.09 13.29 52.26
C ALA A 992 48.87 14.22 52.17
N GLN A 993 47.66 13.65 52.26
CA GLN A 993 46.43 14.42 52.50
C GLN A 993 45.94 14.22 53.93
N GLU A 994 45.74 15.33 54.62
CA GLU A 994 45.04 15.46 55.90
C GLU A 994 43.58 14.95 55.82
N PRO A 995 42.95 14.62 56.96
CA PRO A 995 41.58 14.13 56.98
C PRO A 995 40.62 15.25 56.54
N MET A 996 39.99 15.11 55.37
CA MET A 996 38.96 16.03 54.90
C MET A 996 37.72 15.95 55.80
N MET A 997 37.64 16.83 56.81
CA MET A 997 36.38 17.27 57.40
C MET A 997 35.84 18.44 56.58
N SER A 998 35.06 18.16 55.53
CA SER A 998 34.15 19.14 54.92
C SER A 998 33.22 18.46 53.93
N THR A 999 31.93 18.49 54.27
CA THR A 999 30.72 18.23 53.45
C THR A 999 30.95 17.92 51.96
N SER A 1000 30.86 16.62 51.65
CA SER A 1000 30.43 15.95 50.40
C SER A 1000 31.05 16.37 49.07
N PRO A 1001 32.28 15.94 48.73
CA PRO A 1001 32.60 15.58 47.36
C PRO A 1001 31.98 14.20 47.06
N LYS A 1002 31.08 14.13 46.08
CA LYS A 1002 30.52 12.87 45.55
C LYS A 1002 31.66 12.04 44.95
N THR A 1003 32.29 11.16 45.74
CA THR A 1003 33.41 10.36 45.23
C THR A 1003 32.93 9.33 44.22
N LEU A 1004 33.62 9.28 43.07
CA LEU A 1004 33.30 8.43 41.94
C LEU A 1004 34.51 7.55 41.60
N LEU A 1005 34.41 6.25 41.82
CA LEU A 1005 35.39 5.28 41.32
C LEU A 1005 34.94 4.79 39.94
N ARG A 1006 35.87 4.45 39.05
CA ARG A 1006 35.56 3.96 37.70
C ARG A 1006 36.28 2.68 37.35
N ILE A 1007 35.69 1.94 36.43
CA ILE A 1007 36.29 0.80 35.77
C ILE A 1007 36.46 1.16 34.30
N LYS A 1008 37.70 1.12 33.79
CA LYS A 1008 38.02 1.50 32.40
C LYS A 1008 37.23 0.67 31.39
N PRO A 1009 36.89 1.25 30.21
CA PRO A 1009 36.34 0.49 29.08
C PRO A 1009 37.15 -0.77 28.81
N SER A 1010 36.49 -1.92 28.79
CA SER A 1010 37.13 -3.20 28.49
C SER A 1010 37.12 -3.47 26.97
N ASN A 1011 38.23 -3.99 26.41
CA ASN A 1011 38.30 -4.50 25.03
C ASN A 1011 37.57 -5.85 24.87
N ARG A 1012 36.31 -5.92 25.30
CA ARG A 1012 35.46 -7.12 25.18
C ARG A 1012 34.67 -7.07 23.89
N THR A 1013 34.04 -8.20 23.54
CA THR A 1013 32.99 -8.28 22.49
C THR A 1013 31.97 -7.15 22.63
N TRP A 1014 31.71 -6.77 23.87
CA TRP A 1014 30.75 -5.78 24.28
C TRP A 1014 31.41 -4.82 25.28
N PRO A 1015 31.95 -3.69 24.80
CA PRO A 1015 32.70 -2.79 25.65
C PRO A 1015 31.75 -2.04 26.61
N PHE A 1016 32.09 -2.06 27.89
CA PHE A 1016 31.34 -1.39 28.94
C PHE A 1016 32.26 -0.63 29.92
N GLU A 1017 31.71 0.37 30.58
CA GLU A 1017 32.32 1.12 31.69
C GLU A 1017 31.43 0.99 32.94
N ILE A 1018 32.03 0.87 34.14
CA ILE A 1018 31.28 0.90 35.40
C ILE A 1018 31.69 2.13 36.21
N SER A 1019 30.69 2.90 36.66
CA SER A 1019 30.85 4.03 37.56
C SER A 1019 30.29 3.68 38.93
N LEU A 1020 31.12 3.74 39.97
CA LEU A 1020 30.72 3.47 41.35
C LEU A 1020 30.58 4.78 42.12
N LYS A 1021 29.42 4.99 42.72
CA LYS A 1021 29.09 6.15 43.56
C LYS A 1021 28.84 5.68 45.00
N HIS A 1022 29.62 6.20 45.94
CA HIS A 1022 29.51 5.82 47.35
C HIS A 1022 28.11 6.13 47.92
N LYS A 1023 27.59 5.23 48.76
CA LYS A 1023 26.29 5.35 49.45
C LYS A 1023 26.44 5.31 50.98
N SER A 1024 27.10 4.30 51.54
CA SER A 1024 27.34 4.18 53.00
C SER A 1024 28.41 3.13 53.29
N ASN A 1025 29.15 3.23 54.41
CA ASN A 1025 30.22 2.30 54.83
C ASN A 1025 31.07 1.78 53.66
N THR A 1026 30.79 0.57 53.13
CA THR A 1026 31.49 -0.05 51.98
C THR A 1026 30.60 -0.25 50.74
N LEU A 1027 29.39 0.28 50.76
CA LEU A 1027 28.37 0.17 49.72
C LEU A 1027 28.48 1.31 48.71
N PHE A 1028 28.49 0.93 47.43
CA PHE A 1028 28.48 1.80 46.28
C PHE A 1028 27.28 1.46 45.39
N ALA A 1029 26.60 2.49 44.88
CA ALA A 1029 25.75 2.34 43.73
C ALA A 1029 26.64 2.28 42.49
N ALA A 1030 26.61 1.17 41.78
CA ALA A 1030 27.27 0.98 40.51
C ALA A 1030 26.31 1.39 39.37
N GLN A 1031 26.82 2.03 38.34
CA GLN A 1031 26.11 2.29 37.08
C GLN A 1031 26.98 1.76 35.96
N ILE A 1032 26.44 0.86 35.16
CA ILE A 1032 27.13 0.23 34.04
C ILE A 1032 26.71 0.94 32.77
N TYR A 1033 27.66 1.18 31.87
CA TYR A 1033 27.45 1.90 30.62
C TYR A 1033 27.97 1.08 29.46
N TRP A 1034 27.22 0.99 28.37
CA TRP A 1034 27.73 0.62 27.05
C TRP A 1034 28.65 1.70 26.52
N VAL A 1035 29.71 1.29 25.81
CA VAL A 1035 30.62 2.21 25.15
C VAL A 1035 30.42 2.15 23.64
N HIS A 1036 29.97 3.26 23.07
CA HIS A 1036 29.66 3.37 21.64
C HIS A 1036 30.76 4.14 20.89
N GLY A 1037 30.92 3.85 19.61
CA GLY A 1037 31.73 4.67 18.70
C GLY A 1037 33.25 4.57 18.89
N GLN A 1038 33.78 3.47 19.45
CA GLN A 1038 35.23 3.26 19.64
C GLN A 1038 36.03 3.00 18.33
N GLY A 1039 35.45 3.24 17.14
CA GLY A 1039 36.08 3.05 15.82
C GLY A 1039 36.71 4.33 15.25
N ASP A 1040 36.88 4.41 13.92
CA ASP A 1040 37.42 5.54 13.10
C ASP A 1040 36.76 6.93 13.35
N VAL A 1041 35.97 7.09 14.40
CA VAL A 1041 35.25 8.30 14.82
C VAL A 1041 36.23 9.25 15.52
N GLY A 1042 37.17 9.78 14.75
CA GLY A 1042 38.06 10.84 15.20
C GLY A 1042 37.29 12.13 15.53
N TYR A 1043 37.56 12.70 16.71
CA TYR A 1043 37.43 14.13 17.03
C TYR A 1043 36.05 14.78 17.28
N GLU A 1044 34.90 14.09 17.18
CA GLU A 1044 33.59 14.78 17.29
C GLU A 1044 33.22 15.24 18.72
N CYS A 1045 33.66 14.54 19.77
CA CYS A 1045 33.36 14.89 21.16
C CYS A 1045 33.93 16.26 21.62
N ILE A 1046 34.81 16.89 20.83
CA ILE A 1046 35.44 18.18 21.16
C ILE A 1046 34.50 19.37 20.86
N LYS A 1047 33.49 19.21 20.00
CA LYS A 1047 32.73 20.34 19.44
C LYS A 1047 31.60 20.90 20.33
N GLU A 1048 31.07 20.18 21.31
CA GLU A 1048 29.91 20.66 22.09
C GLU A 1048 30.20 20.84 23.59
N LYS A 1049 30.58 22.06 23.95
CA LYS A 1049 30.52 22.56 25.34
C LYS A 1049 29.06 22.81 25.76
N THR A 1050 28.29 21.78 26.08
CA THR A 1050 27.16 21.90 27.04
C THR A 1050 26.53 20.54 27.33
N VAL A 1051 26.89 19.93 28.46
CA VAL A 1051 26.03 18.90 29.09
C VAL A 1051 25.22 19.60 30.17
N ARG A 1052 23.93 19.86 29.92
CA ARG A 1052 22.98 20.22 30.97
C ARG A 1052 22.81 19.01 31.89
N ILE A 1053 22.90 19.22 33.19
CA ILE A 1053 22.54 18.22 34.20
C ILE A 1053 21.03 17.95 34.06
N GLY A 1054 20.66 16.71 33.72
CA GLY A 1054 19.26 16.26 33.66
C GLY A 1054 18.73 15.78 32.30
N SER A 1055 19.55 15.66 31.24
CA SER A 1055 19.14 14.95 30.03
C SER A 1055 19.55 13.48 30.09
N SER A 1056 18.59 12.56 30.07
CA SER A 1056 18.78 11.17 29.64
C SER A 1056 19.43 11.15 28.24
N GLU A 1057 20.42 10.34 27.87
CA GLU A 1057 21.03 9.19 28.54
C GLU A 1057 22.52 9.00 28.16
N ALA A 1058 23.04 9.59 27.07
CA ALA A 1058 24.44 9.41 26.69
C ALA A 1058 25.39 10.46 27.30
N LYS A 1059 26.50 10.03 27.92
CA LYS A 1059 27.58 10.93 28.42
C LYS A 1059 28.80 10.84 27.49
N CYS A 1060 29.25 11.96 26.93
CA CYS A 1060 30.56 12.02 26.25
C CYS A 1060 31.67 12.09 27.33
N ARG A 1061 32.59 11.12 27.30
CA ARG A 1061 33.79 11.08 28.16
C ARG A 1061 34.97 10.59 27.34
N GLN A 1062 36.09 11.31 27.38
CA GLN A 1062 37.31 10.90 26.67
C GLN A 1062 37.06 10.46 25.22
N GLU A 1063 36.26 11.26 24.50
CA GLU A 1063 35.94 11.02 23.09
C GLU A 1063 35.02 9.81 22.78
N VAL A 1064 34.42 9.18 23.80
CA VAL A 1064 33.45 8.08 23.63
C VAL A 1064 32.09 8.40 24.25
N PHE A 1065 31.02 7.86 23.64
CA PHE A 1065 29.65 7.99 24.14
C PHE A 1065 29.30 6.81 25.06
N LEU A 1066 28.73 7.12 26.23
CA LEU A 1066 28.35 6.14 27.25
C LEU A 1066 26.84 6.10 27.45
N GLU A 1067 26.18 4.97 27.13
CA GLU A 1067 24.75 4.72 27.36
C GLU A 1067 24.55 3.85 28.61
N PRO A 1068 23.76 4.26 29.62
CA PRO A 1068 23.54 3.46 30.82
C PRO A 1068 22.80 2.16 30.51
N LEU A 1069 23.35 1.04 30.98
CA LEU A 1069 22.79 -0.30 30.85
C LEU A 1069 21.93 -0.67 32.06
N ILE A 1070 22.53 -0.59 33.26
CA ILE A 1070 21.80 -0.85 34.51
C ILE A 1070 22.48 -0.17 35.71
N GLU A 1071 21.70 0.09 36.75
CA GLU A 1071 22.19 0.26 38.10
C GLU A 1071 22.46 -1.08 38.79
N ALA A 1072 23.57 -1.14 39.51
CA ALA A 1072 24.06 -2.30 40.23
C ALA A 1072 24.48 -1.86 41.64
N ARG A 1073 24.78 -2.82 42.51
CA ARG A 1073 25.37 -2.54 43.82
C ARG A 1073 26.77 -3.11 43.87
N ALA A 1074 27.68 -2.38 44.50
CA ALA A 1074 29.03 -2.83 44.75
C ALA A 1074 29.34 -2.74 46.24
N VAL A 1075 29.99 -3.78 46.78
CA VAL A 1075 30.40 -3.88 48.18
C VAL A 1075 31.85 -4.28 48.21
N PHE A 1076 32.66 -3.58 49.00
CA PHE A 1076 34.05 -3.97 49.22
C PHE A 1076 34.20 -4.69 50.56
N GLU A 1077 34.94 -5.81 50.56
CA GLU A 1077 35.30 -6.55 51.76
C GLU A 1077 36.73 -6.23 52.18
N ARG A 1078 36.92 -6.10 53.50
CA ARG A 1078 38.23 -5.94 54.12
C ARG A 1078 38.63 -7.25 54.81
N ASP A 1079 39.91 -7.59 54.78
CA ASP A 1079 40.45 -8.71 55.53
C ASP A 1079 40.60 -8.40 57.03
N LEU A 1080 41.15 -9.34 57.80
CA LEU A 1080 41.38 -9.18 59.24
C LEU A 1080 42.40 -8.09 59.58
N SER A 1081 43.25 -7.67 58.63
CA SER A 1081 44.21 -6.57 58.79
C SER A 1081 43.57 -5.19 58.53
N GLY A 1082 42.35 -5.18 57.98
CA GLY A 1082 41.63 -3.99 57.61
C GLY A 1082 41.90 -3.53 56.18
N GLU A 1083 42.64 -4.27 55.35
CA GLU A 1083 42.88 -3.94 53.94
C GLU A 1083 41.76 -4.48 53.04
N VAL A 1084 41.41 -3.75 51.97
CA VAL A 1084 40.41 -4.20 51.00
C VAL A 1084 40.94 -5.42 50.25
N SER A 1085 40.25 -6.54 50.33
CA SER A 1085 40.66 -7.82 49.74
C SER A 1085 39.73 -8.28 48.60
N LYS A 1086 38.45 -7.87 48.60
CA LYS A 1086 37.49 -8.24 47.53
C LYS A 1086 36.54 -7.10 47.17
N LEU A 1087 36.07 -7.13 45.94
CA LEU A 1087 34.97 -6.31 45.40
C LEU A 1087 33.83 -7.25 45.00
N GLY A 1088 32.68 -7.16 45.65
CA GLY A 1088 31.44 -7.81 45.23
C GLY A 1088 30.65 -6.87 44.33
N VAL A 1089 30.14 -7.34 43.19
CA VAL A 1089 29.20 -6.60 42.34
C VAL A 1089 27.93 -7.44 42.12
N GLU A 1090 26.78 -6.85 42.39
CA GLU A 1090 25.46 -7.43 42.14
C GLU A 1090 24.85 -6.78 40.90
N LEU A 1091 24.66 -7.57 39.85
CA LEU A 1091 24.16 -7.15 38.55
C LEU A 1091 22.68 -7.54 38.46
N GLU A 1092 21.77 -6.61 38.73
CA GLU A 1092 20.32 -6.88 38.80
C GLU A 1092 19.65 -7.46 37.53
N PRO A 1093 20.09 -7.26 36.28
CA PRO A 1093 19.44 -7.90 35.14
C PRO A 1093 19.97 -9.32 34.89
N GLU A 1094 21.12 -9.65 35.49
CA GLU A 1094 21.81 -10.94 35.36
C GLU A 1094 21.35 -11.91 36.45
N MET A 1095 20.79 -11.44 37.57
CA MET A 1095 20.32 -12.29 38.68
C MET A 1095 18.98 -11.81 39.27
N LEU A 1096 17.87 -12.26 38.69
CA LEU A 1096 16.52 -11.86 39.11
C LEU A 1096 16.15 -12.32 40.53
N GLN A 1097 15.65 -11.35 41.33
CA GLN A 1097 14.92 -11.46 42.60
C GLN A 1097 15.57 -12.30 43.72
N LYS A 1098 16.49 -11.70 44.48
CA LYS A 1098 16.82 -12.14 45.84
C LYS A 1098 16.26 -11.18 46.88
N ASP A 1099 15.84 -11.75 48.01
CA ASP A 1099 15.49 -11.03 49.23
C ASP A 1099 16.67 -10.15 49.67
N VAL A 1100 16.38 -8.89 49.99
CA VAL A 1100 17.34 -7.86 50.44
C VAL A 1100 18.23 -8.33 51.59
N SER A 1101 17.71 -9.23 52.43
CA SER A 1101 18.45 -9.81 53.54
C SER A 1101 19.55 -10.81 53.15
N LYS A 1102 19.60 -11.27 51.88
CA LYS A 1102 20.53 -12.30 51.38
C LYS A 1102 21.54 -11.81 50.33
N TRP A 1103 21.73 -10.50 50.19
CA TRP A 1103 22.58 -9.90 49.15
C TRP A 1103 24.02 -10.43 49.09
N ARG A 1104 24.61 -10.84 50.23
CA ARG A 1104 25.96 -11.43 50.24
C ARG A 1104 26.07 -12.74 49.47
N ASP A 1105 25.00 -13.50 49.38
CA ASP A 1105 24.96 -14.82 48.74
C ASP A 1105 24.76 -14.73 47.21
N GLY A 1106 24.66 -13.52 46.66
CA GLY A 1106 24.41 -13.26 45.24
C GLY A 1106 25.34 -12.22 44.63
N MET A 1107 26.49 -11.91 45.25
CA MET A 1107 27.47 -11.02 44.63
C MET A 1107 28.46 -11.81 43.78
N ILE A 1108 28.83 -11.25 42.64
CA ILE A 1108 30.00 -11.71 41.89
C ILE A 1108 31.22 -11.11 42.59
N TRP A 1109 32.01 -11.96 43.25
CA TRP A 1109 33.16 -11.54 44.05
C TRP A 1109 34.45 -11.55 43.22
N PHE A 1110 35.08 -10.38 43.13
CA PHE A 1110 36.37 -10.16 42.50
C PHE A 1110 37.46 -10.03 43.55
N GLU A 1111 38.53 -10.82 43.43
CA GLU A 1111 39.68 -10.79 44.34
C GLU A 1111 40.61 -9.64 43.98
N LYS A 1112 41.03 -8.85 44.97
CA LYS A 1112 42.02 -7.78 44.75
C LYS A 1112 43.39 -8.41 44.51
N ARG A 1113 44.01 -8.09 43.37
CA ARG A 1113 45.40 -8.46 43.08
C ARG A 1113 46.33 -7.54 43.86
N ALA A 1114 47.29 -8.15 44.56
CA ALA A 1114 48.35 -7.45 45.28
C ALA A 1114 49.27 -6.67 44.33
#